data_AF-A0A814NMY8-F1
#
_entry.id   AF-A0A814NMY8-F1
#
_cell.length_a   1.000
_cell.length_b   1.000
_cell.length_c   1.000
_cell.angle_alpha   90.00
_cell.angle_beta   90.00
_cell.angle_gamma   90.00
#
_symmetry.space_group_name_H-M   'P 1'
#
loop_
_entity.id
_entity.type
_entity.pdbx_description
1 polymer ?
#
loop_
_entity_poly.entity_id
_entity_poly.type
_entity_poly.pdbx_seq_one_letter_code
_entity_poly.pdbx_strand_id
1 'polypeptide(L)'
;MLFLPWSDEEKDLININHEEIFELHKDLIRQKRSEYVHREANEFEQAFEEHMEREIENNIDDINVEYDQDKNEILIYEIENNEDDIFVKMGLNTRTEKVEHFNVPKIIPDTEYQEMMRNLNNNQRRYTFNMMNLVKNGDKQFFHFINGGAGVGKSTLIKAVYQSILKFYNSLPGSNPETIRTAICAPTGKAAALIDGMTLHSFLSLPVNQCKHKLVQLNSDVSNRIGVKLKDLQSLIIDKISMVGFTMFQQVDARLQQIMRTKKPFGGIPVIVLGDFNQLRPVGDKYIFQFNNSYNALVDSPLWSLFELFELTEIMRQKDDKTFAIALSNIAKGTMTDEDINLLESRIVSTENLETIEDAIRIFRSNAEVDAYNTKVLANLNTEGATANAYDFCIGDGLASLKEKVLNNVKNLKTTETYGLPLKIDLKVGAKNMMTVNIDTEDGLVNGACGKLIMIDYGKLQKTNETVPCRLWIKFSEKKTGRKARANFHNVMRNRNIDLSLTPIEPVTRQVNTRSTNFKVERKQFLLVPSEAMTIYKSQGGTYEKVVVNLKKGMTRSELYVACSRATKASGLYLIGDFVPPKPPERNDAVTMMFKSMRSERMLKFSLEFPEEAQEERFSIMFDNVQSLNKHISDIKCDKTFLSSSMISLVETWTQPSDNLEIEGFKIVHRCNCDDVRKPFGQIIYLKK
;
A
#
# COMPACT_ATOMS: atom_id res chain seq x y z
N MET A 1 23.80 36.74 -7.89
CA MET A 1 22.83 37.27 -8.88
C MET A 1 21.78 38.21 -8.28
N LEU A 2 21.15 37.89 -7.14
CA LEU A 2 20.10 38.72 -6.51
C LEU A 2 20.47 40.19 -6.18
N PHE A 3 21.75 40.52 -6.08
CA PHE A 3 22.24 41.89 -5.81
C PHE A 3 22.75 42.61 -7.06
N LEU A 4 22.54 42.02 -8.25
CA LEU A 4 22.86 42.64 -9.53
C LEU A 4 21.63 43.43 -10.02
N PRO A 5 21.73 44.74 -10.27
CA PRO A 5 20.62 45.50 -10.82
C PRO A 5 20.34 45.07 -12.27
N TRP A 6 19.08 44.79 -12.57
CA TRP A 6 18.61 44.35 -13.88
C TRP A 6 17.47 45.26 -14.36
N SER A 7 17.30 45.36 -15.68
CA SER A 7 16.27 46.20 -16.30
C SER A 7 15.17 45.38 -16.95
N ASP A 8 15.50 44.16 -17.40
CA ASP A 8 14.59 43.19 -18.01
C ASP A 8 14.87 41.78 -17.43
N GLU A 9 13.94 41.25 -16.64
CA GLU A 9 14.12 40.00 -15.88
C GLU A 9 14.38 38.79 -16.79
N GLU A 10 13.71 38.74 -17.95
CA GLU A 10 13.80 37.60 -18.86
C GLU A 10 15.16 37.54 -19.56
N LYS A 11 15.74 38.71 -19.87
CA LYS A 11 17.02 38.79 -20.59
C LYS A 11 18.24 38.91 -19.67
N ASP A 12 18.10 39.57 -18.54
CA ASP A 12 19.24 39.90 -17.67
C ASP A 12 19.42 38.89 -16.52
N LEU A 13 18.42 38.03 -16.27
CA LEU A 13 18.44 37.09 -15.13
C LEU A 13 18.05 35.67 -15.46
N ILE A 14 17.10 35.41 -16.37
CA ILE A 14 16.57 34.05 -16.58
C ILE A 14 17.30 33.31 -17.72
N ASN A 15 17.54 33.97 -18.86
CA ASN A 15 18.11 33.34 -20.05
C ASN A 15 19.60 33.68 -20.28
N ILE A 16 20.41 33.62 -19.23
CA ILE A 16 21.85 33.91 -19.28
C ILE A 16 22.69 32.81 -18.63
N ASN A 17 23.95 32.71 -19.02
CA ASN A 17 24.93 31.90 -18.28
C ASN A 17 25.25 32.59 -16.93
N HIS A 18 24.62 32.11 -15.85
CA HIS A 18 24.74 32.72 -14.54
C HIS A 18 26.17 32.70 -13.98
N GLU A 19 27.00 31.73 -14.37
CA GLU A 19 28.36 31.58 -13.86
C GLU A 19 29.29 32.66 -14.42
N GLU A 20 29.27 32.87 -15.74
CA GLU A 20 30.06 33.91 -16.40
C GLU A 20 29.65 35.32 -15.93
N ILE A 21 28.35 35.59 -15.83
CA ILE A 21 27.86 36.92 -15.39
C ILE A 21 28.13 37.15 -13.91
N PHE A 22 28.10 36.11 -13.07
CA PHE A 22 28.47 36.24 -11.67
C PHE A 22 29.95 36.60 -11.50
N GLU A 23 30.86 35.94 -12.21
CA GLU A 23 32.29 36.28 -12.13
C GLU A 23 32.58 37.67 -12.72
N LEU A 24 31.92 38.06 -13.81
CA LEU A 24 32.07 39.39 -14.42
C LEU A 24 31.66 40.53 -13.47
N HIS A 25 30.62 40.32 -12.65
CA HIS A 25 30.05 41.35 -11.77
C HIS A 25 30.23 41.07 -10.28
N LYS A 26 31.16 40.18 -9.92
CA LYS A 26 31.40 39.70 -8.55
C LYS A 26 31.61 40.81 -7.53
N ASP A 27 32.42 41.81 -7.89
CA ASP A 27 32.75 42.93 -7.00
C ASP A 27 31.54 43.84 -6.78
N LEU A 28 30.76 44.10 -7.82
CA LEU A 28 29.54 44.91 -7.73
C LEU A 28 28.47 44.20 -6.88
N ILE A 29 28.32 42.89 -7.06
CA ILE A 29 27.41 42.05 -6.27
C ILE A 29 27.84 42.07 -4.80
N ARG A 30 29.14 41.96 -4.49
CA ARG A 30 29.67 42.04 -3.13
C ARG A 30 29.45 43.41 -2.50
N GLN A 31 29.70 44.48 -3.25
CA GLN A 31 29.47 45.85 -2.78
C GLN A 31 27.99 46.08 -2.44
N LYS A 32 27.09 45.76 -3.39
CA LYS A 32 25.63 45.87 -3.19
C LYS A 32 25.14 45.00 -2.04
N ARG A 33 25.63 43.77 -1.93
CA ARG A 33 25.31 42.88 -0.81
C ARG A 33 25.65 43.51 0.54
N SER A 34 26.80 44.18 0.65
CA SER A 34 27.21 44.85 1.90
C SER A 34 26.32 46.02 2.32
N GLU A 35 25.56 46.60 1.38
CA GLU A 35 24.58 47.66 1.66
C GLU A 35 23.28 47.10 2.26
N TYR A 36 22.90 45.85 1.94
CA TYR A 36 21.59 45.27 2.29
C TYR A 36 21.65 44.12 3.31
N VAL A 37 22.84 43.57 3.60
CA VAL A 37 23.03 42.48 4.55
C VAL A 37 23.70 43.01 5.82
N HIS A 38 22.99 42.98 6.95
CA HIS A 38 23.49 43.45 8.24
C HIS A 38 24.67 42.61 8.77
N ARG A 39 25.59 43.28 9.50
CA ARG A 39 26.88 42.75 10.01
C ARG A 39 26.83 41.37 10.68
N GLU A 40 25.74 41.00 11.36
CA GLU A 40 25.62 39.71 12.06
C GLU A 40 25.55 38.50 11.11
N ALA A 41 25.04 38.68 9.88
CA ALA A 41 25.05 37.62 8.87
C ALA A 41 26.44 37.42 8.25
N ASN A 42 27.24 38.50 8.18
CA ASN A 42 28.62 38.42 7.68
C ASN A 42 29.53 37.68 8.66
N GLU A 43 29.33 37.75 9.97
CA GLU A 43 30.16 36.99 10.94
C GLU A 43 29.93 35.48 10.85
N PHE A 44 28.69 35.04 10.59
CA PHE A 44 28.37 33.63 10.43
C PHE A 44 28.93 33.07 9.11
N GLU A 45 28.82 33.81 8.01
CA GLU A 45 29.36 33.41 6.71
C GLU A 45 30.88 33.53 6.65
N GLN A 46 31.48 34.52 7.30
CA GLN A 46 32.95 34.64 7.38
C GLN A 46 33.52 33.53 8.26
N ALA A 47 32.82 33.13 9.34
CA ALA A 47 33.16 31.92 10.09
C ALA A 47 32.94 30.63 9.26
N PHE A 48 31.99 30.62 8.33
CA PHE A 48 31.71 29.49 7.44
C PHE A 48 32.73 29.39 6.29
N GLU A 49 33.12 30.51 5.66
CA GLU A 49 34.19 30.60 4.67
C GLU A 49 35.55 30.30 5.33
N GLU A 50 35.84 30.81 6.53
CA GLU A 50 37.03 30.42 7.30
C GLU A 50 37.00 28.93 7.68
N HIS A 51 35.83 28.34 7.94
CA HIS A 51 35.72 26.90 8.21
C HIS A 51 35.95 26.07 6.94
N MET A 52 35.43 26.52 5.80
CA MET A 52 35.65 25.89 4.49
C MET A 52 37.09 26.04 4.03
N GLU A 53 37.74 27.20 4.22
CA GLU A 53 39.16 27.41 3.93
C GLU A 53 40.05 26.61 4.88
N ARG A 54 39.70 26.49 6.17
CA ARG A 54 40.37 25.55 7.09
C ARG A 54 40.15 24.09 6.72
N GLU A 55 39.00 23.70 6.16
CA GLU A 55 38.81 22.34 5.63
C GLU A 55 39.58 22.09 4.32
N ILE A 56 39.90 23.14 3.56
CA ILE A 56 40.72 23.04 2.35
C ILE A 56 42.22 23.00 2.71
N GLU A 57 42.70 23.82 3.66
CA GLU A 57 44.10 23.81 4.12
C GLU A 57 44.43 22.59 5.02
N ASN A 58 43.51 22.15 5.88
CA ASN A 58 43.73 20.92 6.69
C ASN A 58 43.64 19.63 5.87
N ASN A 59 43.24 19.70 4.59
CA ASN A 59 43.24 18.57 3.66
C ASN A 59 44.55 18.43 2.85
N ILE A 60 45.59 19.22 3.14
CA ILE A 60 46.87 19.14 2.42
C ILE A 60 48.00 18.44 3.21
N ASP A 61 47.90 18.27 4.54
CA ASP A 61 49.02 17.71 5.33
C ASP A 61 48.72 16.51 6.25
N ASP A 62 47.60 15.81 6.09
CA ASP A 62 47.37 14.51 6.77
C ASP A 62 46.81 13.43 5.82
N ILE A 63 47.41 13.31 4.63
CA ILE A 63 47.30 12.11 3.80
C ILE A 63 48.44 11.15 4.15
N ASN A 64 48.33 10.54 5.32
CA ASN A 64 48.91 9.22 5.60
C ASN A 64 47.94 8.45 6.50
N VAL A 65 46.72 8.31 6.01
CA VAL A 65 45.84 7.21 6.38
C VAL A 65 45.58 6.47 5.09
N GLU A 66 46.04 5.22 4.99
CA GLU A 66 45.65 4.29 3.93
C GLU A 66 44.12 4.20 3.90
N TYR A 67 43.50 5.03 3.06
CA TYR A 67 42.13 4.86 2.65
C TYR A 67 42.08 3.56 1.84
N ASP A 68 41.41 2.57 2.42
CA ASP A 68 41.10 1.27 1.82
C ASP A 68 40.62 1.50 0.36
N GLN A 69 41.46 1.15 -0.60
CA GLN A 69 41.28 1.35 -2.05
C GLN A 69 40.04 0.62 -2.61
N ASP A 70 39.34 -0.16 -1.80
CA ASP A 70 38.13 -0.90 -2.18
C ASP A 70 36.86 -0.04 -2.30
N LYS A 71 36.85 1.21 -1.80
CA LYS A 71 35.67 2.09 -1.89
C LYS A 71 35.48 2.81 -3.23
N ASN A 72 36.50 2.84 -4.09
CA ASN A 72 36.44 3.43 -5.43
C ASN A 72 36.34 2.36 -6.54
N GLU A 73 35.71 1.21 -6.29
CA GLU A 73 35.20 0.34 -7.36
C GLU A 73 33.93 0.95 -7.98
N ILE A 74 34.11 2.05 -8.71
CA ILE A 74 33.04 2.80 -9.34
C ILE A 74 32.51 1.99 -10.54
N LEU A 75 31.22 1.65 -10.53
CA LEU A 75 30.48 1.31 -11.75
C LEU A 75 30.42 2.58 -12.61
N ILE A 76 31.21 2.65 -13.69
CA ILE A 76 30.98 3.64 -14.75
C ILE A 76 30.03 2.98 -15.76
N TYR A 77 28.85 3.56 -15.90
CA TYR A 77 27.93 3.23 -16.98
C TYR A 77 28.48 3.83 -18.28
N GLU A 78 29.39 3.12 -18.96
CA GLU A 78 29.66 3.41 -20.38
C GLU A 78 28.48 2.85 -21.19
N ILE A 79 27.38 3.60 -21.23
CA ILE A 79 26.44 3.49 -22.33
C ILE A 79 27.15 4.14 -23.51
N GLU A 80 27.55 3.34 -24.50
CA GLU A 80 28.10 3.87 -25.74
C GLU A 80 27.11 4.90 -26.31
N ASN A 81 27.55 6.16 -26.33
CA ASN A 81 26.92 7.37 -26.86
C ASN A 81 25.70 7.92 -26.10
N ASN A 82 25.94 8.81 -25.13
CA ASN A 82 25.56 10.23 -25.22
C ASN A 82 25.94 10.95 -23.91
N GLU A 83 26.59 12.10 -24.05
CA GLU A 83 26.84 13.08 -22.99
C GLU A 83 25.49 13.55 -22.44
N ASP A 84 25.13 13.18 -21.21
CA ASP A 84 24.23 13.89 -20.28
C ASP A 84 23.76 12.95 -19.15
N ASP A 85 24.63 12.69 -18.17
CA ASP A 85 24.17 12.13 -16.88
C ASP A 85 25.13 12.55 -15.74
N ILE A 86 25.09 13.84 -15.39
CA ILE A 86 25.92 14.47 -14.36
C ILE A 86 25.69 13.84 -12.97
N PHE A 87 24.50 13.29 -12.71
CA PHE A 87 24.17 12.68 -11.42
C PHE A 87 24.93 11.37 -11.14
N VAL A 88 25.37 10.65 -12.19
CA VAL A 88 26.17 9.43 -12.04
C VAL A 88 27.63 9.77 -11.72
N LYS A 89 28.16 10.88 -12.25
CA LYS A 89 29.55 11.32 -12.02
C LYS A 89 29.79 11.90 -10.63
N MET A 90 28.76 12.43 -9.96
CA MET A 90 28.94 13.14 -8.67
C MET A 90 28.97 12.25 -7.43
N GLY A 91 28.81 10.92 -7.54
CA GLY A 91 29.00 10.02 -6.40
C GLY A 91 28.10 10.27 -5.17
N LEU A 92 27.07 11.12 -5.32
CA LEU A 92 26.09 11.44 -4.29
C LEU A 92 25.09 10.29 -4.17
N ASN A 93 25.56 9.14 -3.70
CA ASN A 93 24.70 8.28 -2.92
C ASN A 93 24.36 9.04 -1.65
N THR A 94 23.27 9.80 -1.67
CA THR A 94 22.67 10.31 -0.44
C THR A 94 22.53 9.13 0.50
N ARG A 95 23.32 9.13 1.57
CA ARG A 95 22.96 8.44 2.81
C ARG A 95 21.58 8.97 3.15
N THR A 96 20.53 8.29 2.70
CA THR A 96 19.17 8.58 3.14
C THR A 96 19.15 8.26 4.62
N GLU A 97 19.38 9.26 5.46
CA GLU A 97 18.78 9.28 6.77
C GLU A 97 17.32 8.84 6.57
N LYS A 98 16.89 7.81 7.31
CA LYS A 98 15.51 7.31 7.23
C LYS A 98 14.57 8.41 7.71
N VAL A 99 14.23 9.35 6.84
CA VAL A 99 13.11 10.24 7.04
C VAL A 99 11.88 9.35 7.02
N GLU A 100 11.26 9.14 8.18
CA GLU A 100 10.03 8.36 8.32
C GLU A 100 8.93 9.05 7.51
N HIS A 101 8.72 8.61 6.27
CA HIS A 101 7.67 9.11 5.40
C HIS A 101 6.36 8.41 5.73
N PHE A 102 5.41 9.17 6.27
CA PHE A 102 4.04 8.71 6.45
C PHE A 102 3.30 8.91 5.14
N ASN A 103 3.03 7.82 4.43
CA ASN A 103 2.21 7.85 3.23
C ASN A 103 0.72 7.84 3.59
N VAL A 104 0.01 8.92 3.26
CA VAL A 104 -1.45 9.03 3.41
C VAL A 104 -2.10 9.21 2.04
N PRO A 105 -3.19 8.48 1.74
CA PRO A 105 -3.88 8.65 0.46
C PRO A 105 -4.31 10.10 0.24
N LYS A 106 -4.12 10.61 -0.99
CA LYS A 106 -4.53 11.96 -1.34
C LYS A 106 -6.06 12.08 -1.40
N ILE A 107 -6.55 13.30 -1.19
CA ILE A 107 -7.96 13.62 -1.40
C ILE A 107 -8.31 13.43 -2.88
N ILE A 108 -9.41 12.72 -3.15
CA ILE A 108 -9.90 12.54 -4.51
C ILE A 108 -10.83 13.70 -4.93
N PRO A 109 -10.95 14.00 -6.24
CA PRO A 109 -11.89 14.97 -6.76
C PRO A 109 -13.34 14.67 -6.33
N ASP A 110 -14.17 15.71 -6.22
CA ASP A 110 -15.56 15.56 -5.77
C ASP A 110 -16.41 14.68 -6.70
N THR A 111 -16.14 14.73 -8.00
CA THR A 111 -16.83 13.88 -8.99
C THR A 111 -16.56 12.40 -8.75
N GLU A 112 -15.29 12.03 -8.55
CA GLU A 112 -14.88 10.66 -8.23
C GLU A 112 -15.42 10.21 -6.87
N TYR A 113 -15.42 11.09 -5.87
CA TYR A 113 -15.99 10.81 -4.56
C TYR A 113 -17.50 10.55 -4.63
N GLN A 114 -18.25 11.37 -5.36
CA GLN A 114 -19.69 11.19 -5.53
C GLN A 114 -20.00 9.87 -6.25
N GLU A 115 -19.26 9.55 -7.32
CA GLU A 115 -19.40 8.28 -8.03
C GLU A 115 -19.11 7.08 -7.12
N MET A 116 -18.05 7.15 -6.31
CA MET A 116 -17.74 6.13 -5.32
C MET A 116 -18.90 5.95 -4.32
N MET A 117 -19.44 7.03 -3.78
CA MET A 117 -20.53 7.00 -2.80
C MET A 117 -21.82 6.41 -3.39
N ARG A 118 -22.15 6.72 -4.66
CA ARG A 118 -23.31 6.13 -5.38
C ARG A 118 -23.18 4.63 -5.57
N ASN A 119 -21.96 4.13 -5.75
CA ASN A 119 -21.68 2.72 -6.02
C ASN A 119 -21.56 1.85 -4.76
N LEU A 120 -21.62 2.44 -3.56
CA LEU A 120 -21.60 1.68 -2.31
C LEU A 120 -22.88 0.85 -2.17
N ASN A 121 -22.73 -0.36 -1.65
CA ASN A 121 -23.89 -1.13 -1.22
C ASN A 121 -24.49 -0.56 0.07
N ASN A 122 -25.65 -1.08 0.46
CA ASN A 122 -26.35 -0.53 1.62
C ASN A 122 -25.55 -0.65 2.93
N ASN A 123 -24.91 -1.79 3.19
CA ASN A 123 -24.12 -1.99 4.41
C ASN A 123 -22.87 -1.11 4.44
N GLN A 124 -22.20 -0.92 3.31
CA GLN A 124 -21.05 -0.04 3.15
C GLN A 124 -21.43 1.42 3.36
N ARG A 125 -22.55 1.86 2.75
CA ARG A 125 -23.10 3.20 2.90
C ARG A 125 -23.49 3.48 4.36
N ARG A 126 -24.28 2.59 4.97
CA ARG A 126 -24.72 2.69 6.38
C ARG A 126 -23.52 2.81 7.33
N TYR A 127 -22.53 1.95 7.16
CA TYR A 127 -21.32 2.02 7.97
C TYR A 127 -20.57 3.34 7.77
N THR A 128 -20.44 3.80 6.53
CA THR A 128 -19.79 5.08 6.21
C THR A 128 -20.50 6.26 6.87
N PHE A 129 -21.83 6.31 6.83
CA PHE A 129 -22.61 7.36 7.50
C PHE A 129 -22.54 7.28 9.02
N ASN A 130 -22.60 6.08 9.60
CA ASN A 130 -22.39 5.92 11.05
C ASN A 130 -21.00 6.41 11.47
N MET A 131 -19.96 6.09 10.69
CA MET A 131 -18.61 6.61 10.93
C MET A 131 -18.55 8.13 10.88
N MET A 132 -19.21 8.74 9.91
CA MET A 132 -19.29 10.21 9.84
C MET A 132 -20.03 10.83 11.02
N ASN A 133 -21.08 10.18 11.53
CA ASN A 133 -21.78 10.63 12.72
C ASN A 133 -20.87 10.59 13.95
N LEU A 134 -20.17 9.47 14.19
CA LEU A 134 -19.23 9.31 15.30
C LEU A 134 -18.11 10.36 15.25
N VAL A 135 -17.55 10.61 14.06
CA VAL A 135 -16.49 11.61 13.86
C VAL A 135 -17.00 13.03 14.11
N LYS A 136 -18.20 13.37 13.63
CA LYS A 136 -18.79 14.71 13.80
C LYS A 136 -19.17 15.02 15.25
N ASN A 137 -19.70 14.03 15.96
CA ASN A 137 -20.13 14.21 17.36
C ASN A 137 -18.95 14.23 18.33
N GLY A 138 -17.72 13.91 17.86
CA GLY A 138 -16.54 13.82 18.72
C GLY A 138 -16.65 12.69 19.73
N ASP A 139 -17.35 11.61 19.38
CA ASP A 139 -17.63 10.51 20.30
C ASP A 139 -16.37 9.81 20.79
N LYS A 140 -16.50 9.18 21.96
CA LYS A 140 -15.45 8.44 22.68
C LYS A 140 -14.75 7.41 21.77
N GLN A 141 -13.52 7.07 22.13
CA GLN A 141 -12.77 5.97 21.55
C GLN A 141 -13.63 4.71 21.31
N PHE A 142 -13.66 4.23 20.06
CA PHE A 142 -14.43 3.04 19.64
C PHE A 142 -13.55 2.01 18.91
N PHE A 143 -14.00 0.76 18.89
CA PHE A 143 -13.29 -0.37 18.30
C PHE A 143 -14.24 -1.21 17.45
N HIS A 144 -14.06 -1.17 16.12
CA HIS A 144 -14.94 -1.87 15.19
C HIS A 144 -14.19 -2.96 14.44
N PHE A 145 -14.76 -4.15 14.38
CA PHE A 145 -14.34 -5.23 13.51
C PHE A 145 -15.33 -5.40 12.36
N ILE A 146 -14.87 -5.09 11.14
CA ILE A 146 -15.64 -5.30 9.92
C ILE A 146 -15.25 -6.65 9.32
N ASN A 147 -16.13 -7.62 9.50
CA ASN A 147 -16.02 -8.95 8.90
C ASN A 147 -16.62 -8.97 7.50
N GLY A 148 -16.11 -9.86 6.66
CA GLY A 148 -16.83 -10.32 5.49
C GLY A 148 -15.95 -11.16 4.58
N GLY A 149 -16.55 -11.95 3.70
CA GLY A 149 -15.82 -12.88 2.83
C GLY A 149 -14.87 -12.19 1.82
N ALA A 150 -14.07 -12.97 1.11
CA ALA A 150 -13.36 -12.51 -0.07
C ALA A 150 -14.35 -11.87 -1.06
N GLY A 151 -14.01 -10.68 -1.56
CA GLY A 151 -14.78 -10.02 -2.60
C GLY A 151 -16.00 -9.21 -2.14
N VAL A 152 -16.28 -9.03 -0.85
CA VAL A 152 -17.43 -8.21 -0.36
C VAL A 152 -17.20 -6.68 -0.39
N GLY A 153 -16.09 -6.21 -0.97
CA GLY A 153 -15.80 -4.77 -1.10
C GLY A 153 -15.23 -4.09 0.16
N LYS A 154 -14.52 -4.80 1.05
CA LYS A 154 -13.83 -4.22 2.23
C LYS A 154 -12.91 -3.04 1.86
N SER A 155 -12.08 -3.19 0.81
CA SER A 155 -11.17 -2.13 0.37
C SER A 155 -11.92 -0.90 -0.14
N THR A 156 -13.07 -1.07 -0.80
CA THR A 156 -13.96 0.02 -1.22
C THR A 156 -14.51 0.77 0.00
N LEU A 157 -14.94 0.04 1.04
CA LEU A 157 -15.41 0.64 2.29
C LEU A 157 -14.32 1.47 2.97
N ILE A 158 -13.08 0.97 3.04
CA ILE A 158 -11.95 1.70 3.60
C ILE A 158 -11.76 3.04 2.86
N LYS A 159 -11.76 3.01 1.52
CA LYS A 159 -11.62 4.22 0.70
C LYS A 159 -12.76 5.21 0.95
N ALA A 160 -14.00 4.75 1.02
CA ALA A 160 -15.16 5.58 1.30
C ALA A 160 -15.09 6.26 2.67
N VAL A 161 -14.84 5.49 3.73
CA VAL A 161 -14.70 6.01 5.10
C VAL A 161 -13.54 7.01 5.18
N TYR A 162 -12.38 6.65 4.63
CA TYR A 162 -11.21 7.53 4.65
C TYR A 162 -11.46 8.87 3.96
N GLN A 163 -11.96 8.85 2.72
CA GLN A 163 -12.21 10.08 1.96
C GLN A 163 -13.31 10.94 2.60
N SER A 164 -14.33 10.32 3.19
CA SER A 164 -15.39 11.04 3.90
C SER A 164 -14.85 11.79 5.13
N ILE A 165 -13.99 11.12 5.93
CA ILE A 165 -13.35 11.72 7.10
C ILE A 165 -12.40 12.85 6.68
N LEU A 166 -11.56 12.61 5.66
CA LEU A 166 -10.59 13.59 5.18
C LEU A 166 -11.28 14.85 4.63
N LYS A 167 -12.32 14.69 3.80
CA LYS A 167 -13.10 15.80 3.27
C LYS A 167 -13.77 16.62 4.37
N PHE A 168 -14.30 15.97 5.41
CA PHE A 168 -14.90 16.66 6.54
C PHE A 168 -13.88 17.49 7.32
N TYR A 169 -12.73 16.93 7.69
CA TYR A 169 -11.73 17.72 8.41
C TYR A 169 -11.15 18.85 7.57
N ASN A 170 -11.01 18.66 6.25
CA ASN A 170 -10.53 19.71 5.34
C ASN A 170 -11.56 20.82 5.09
N SER A 171 -12.85 20.59 5.34
CA SER A 171 -13.87 21.64 5.26
C SER A 171 -13.97 22.48 6.54
N LEU A 172 -13.32 22.06 7.64
CA LEU A 172 -13.29 22.81 8.88
C LEU A 172 -12.23 23.94 8.83
N PRO A 173 -12.59 25.19 9.15
CA PRO A 173 -11.63 26.29 9.25
C PRO A 173 -10.52 25.97 10.27
N GLY A 174 -9.27 26.26 9.92
CA GLY A 174 -8.11 26.08 10.79
C GLY A 174 -7.54 24.65 10.84
N SER A 175 -8.14 23.68 10.15
CA SER A 175 -7.51 22.36 9.94
C SER A 175 -6.36 22.47 8.93
N ASN A 176 -5.20 21.92 9.27
CA ASN A 176 -4.12 21.72 8.32
C ASN A 176 -4.37 20.45 7.48
N PRO A 177 -4.58 20.55 6.15
CA PRO A 177 -4.83 19.41 5.27
C PRO A 177 -3.68 18.38 5.21
N GLU A 178 -2.47 18.77 5.58
CA GLU A 178 -1.30 17.90 5.59
C GLU A 178 -1.21 17.01 6.85
N THR A 179 -2.06 17.27 7.84
CA THR A 179 -2.08 16.47 9.08
C THR A 179 -2.71 15.10 8.85
N ILE A 180 -2.15 14.10 9.52
CA ILE A 180 -2.65 12.72 9.44
C ILE A 180 -3.85 12.59 10.37
N ARG A 181 -5.06 12.80 9.83
CA ARG A 181 -6.31 12.58 10.58
C ARG A 181 -6.66 11.10 10.70
N THR A 182 -6.38 10.31 9.67
CA THR A 182 -6.66 8.87 9.65
C THR A 182 -5.46 8.14 9.07
N ALA A 183 -5.01 7.09 9.75
CA ALA A 183 -3.96 6.21 9.23
C ALA A 183 -4.59 4.93 8.66
N ILE A 184 -4.16 4.53 7.46
CA ILE A 184 -4.56 3.25 6.85
C ILE A 184 -3.35 2.32 6.82
N CYS A 185 -3.50 1.17 7.47
CA CYS A 185 -2.45 0.20 7.64
C CYS A 185 -2.86 -1.20 7.16
N ALA A 186 -1.85 -2.02 6.82
CA ALA A 186 -2.01 -3.45 6.59
C ALA A 186 -0.78 -4.22 7.10
N PRO A 187 -0.86 -5.54 7.33
CA PRO A 187 0.29 -6.34 7.76
C PRO A 187 1.33 -6.58 6.67
N THR A 188 0.95 -6.53 5.38
CA THR A 188 1.84 -6.81 4.24
C THR A 188 1.91 -5.63 3.26
N GLY A 189 3.05 -5.48 2.57
CA GLY A 189 3.27 -4.41 1.59
C GLY A 189 2.24 -4.40 0.46
N LYS A 190 1.95 -5.58 -0.13
CA LYS A 190 0.91 -5.75 -1.15
C LYS A 190 -0.48 -5.31 -0.66
N ALA A 191 -0.87 -5.71 0.55
CA ALA A 191 -2.17 -5.30 1.11
C ALA A 191 -2.22 -3.78 1.38
N ALA A 192 -1.13 -3.20 1.86
CA ALA A 192 -1.02 -1.76 2.09
C ALA A 192 -1.13 -0.95 0.79
N ALA A 193 -0.45 -1.37 -0.28
CA ALA A 193 -0.51 -0.69 -1.58
C ALA A 193 -1.90 -0.76 -2.25
N LEU A 194 -2.67 -1.82 -2.00
CA LEU A 194 -4.04 -1.96 -2.54
C LEU A 194 -5.01 -0.93 -1.94
N ILE A 195 -4.76 -0.50 -0.71
CA ILE A 195 -5.57 0.50 0.01
C ILE A 195 -4.86 1.86 0.09
N ASP A 196 -3.78 2.04 -0.69
CA ASP A 196 -2.95 3.25 -0.73
C ASP A 196 -2.45 3.69 0.67
N GLY A 197 -2.25 2.71 1.56
CA GLY A 197 -1.79 2.88 2.93
C GLY A 197 -0.35 2.40 3.12
N MET A 198 0.01 2.11 4.37
CA MET A 198 1.36 1.63 4.73
C MET A 198 1.33 0.34 5.55
N THR A 199 2.49 -0.29 5.74
CA THR A 199 2.54 -1.46 6.62
C THR A 199 2.52 -1.03 8.08
N LEU A 200 1.92 -1.85 8.96
CA LEU A 200 1.97 -1.61 10.42
C LEU A 200 3.41 -1.49 10.94
N HIS A 201 4.34 -2.24 10.35
CA HIS A 201 5.75 -2.17 10.69
C HIS A 201 6.36 -0.81 10.37
N SER A 202 6.04 -0.27 9.19
CA SER A 202 6.49 1.06 8.77
C SER A 202 5.81 2.18 9.56
N PHE A 203 4.51 2.08 9.81
CA PHE A 203 3.72 3.11 10.49
C PHE A 203 4.15 3.34 11.94
N LEU A 204 4.39 2.24 12.65
CA LEU A 204 4.67 2.26 14.09
C LEU A 204 6.13 1.96 14.40
N SER A 205 7.00 1.85 13.40
CA SER A 205 8.42 1.46 13.55
C SER A 205 8.58 0.16 14.35
N LEU A 206 7.76 -0.86 14.04
CA LEU A 206 7.79 -2.17 14.69
C LEU A 206 8.95 -3.04 14.14
N PRO A 207 9.55 -3.90 14.97
CA PRO A 207 10.62 -4.80 14.52
C PRO A 207 10.08 -5.89 13.59
N VAL A 208 10.75 -6.11 12.44
CA VAL A 208 10.29 -7.04 11.38
C VAL A 208 10.45 -8.52 11.76
N ASN A 209 11.44 -8.88 12.59
CA ASN A 209 11.85 -10.28 12.82
C ASN A 209 11.81 -10.73 14.30
N GLN A 210 10.95 -10.15 15.13
CA GLN A 210 10.96 -10.44 16.57
C GLN A 210 9.63 -10.96 17.11
N CYS A 211 9.01 -11.95 16.46
CA CYS A 211 7.86 -12.69 17.00
C CYS A 211 8.15 -13.44 18.33
N LYS A 212 9.35 -13.28 18.92
CA LYS A 212 9.78 -13.93 20.16
C LYS A 212 10.43 -13.00 21.20
N HIS A 213 10.64 -11.71 20.91
CA HIS A 213 11.30 -10.79 21.85
C HIS A 213 10.38 -9.62 22.26
N LYS A 214 10.59 -9.13 23.49
CA LYS A 214 9.87 -7.96 24.03
C LYS A 214 10.07 -6.75 23.10
N LEU A 215 9.00 -6.00 22.87
CA LEU A 215 9.06 -4.75 22.09
C LEU A 215 10.08 -3.81 22.73
N VAL A 216 11.16 -3.51 22.00
CA VAL A 216 12.13 -2.51 22.43
C VAL A 216 11.47 -1.14 22.36
N GLN A 217 11.64 -0.35 23.43
CA GLN A 217 11.13 1.02 23.44
C GLN A 217 11.84 1.85 22.37
N LEU A 218 11.09 2.72 21.70
CA LEU A 218 11.71 3.73 20.84
C LEU A 218 12.60 4.67 21.66
N ASN A 219 13.69 5.12 21.04
CA ASN A 219 14.42 6.29 21.53
C ASN A 219 13.45 7.49 21.61
N SER A 220 13.61 8.31 22.64
CA SER A 220 12.86 9.54 22.88
C SER A 220 12.73 10.42 21.63
N ASP A 221 13.81 10.64 20.87
CA ASP A 221 13.78 11.46 19.65
C ASP A 221 12.88 10.86 18.55
N VAL A 222 12.98 9.56 18.32
CA VAL A 222 12.14 8.85 17.34
C VAL A 222 10.68 8.88 17.78
N SER A 223 10.43 8.57 19.06
CA SER A 223 9.08 8.62 19.64
C SER A 223 8.46 10.01 19.55
N ASN A 224 9.26 11.06 19.76
CA ASN A 224 8.81 12.46 19.67
C ASN A 224 8.50 12.85 18.23
N ARG A 225 9.36 12.49 17.27
CA ARG A 225 9.11 12.77 15.84
C ARG A 225 7.81 12.11 15.36
N ILE A 226 7.59 10.85 15.71
CA ILE A 226 6.34 10.14 15.39
C ILE A 226 5.16 10.79 16.12
N GLY A 227 5.31 11.11 17.41
CA GLY A 227 4.26 11.73 18.22
C GLY A 227 3.82 13.10 17.68
N VAL A 228 4.76 13.92 17.20
CA VAL A 228 4.44 15.20 16.55
C VAL A 228 3.65 14.98 15.26
N LYS A 229 4.08 14.02 14.41
CA LYS A 229 3.38 13.71 13.15
C LYS A 229 1.99 13.11 13.36
N LEU A 230 1.79 12.35 14.43
CA LEU A 230 0.52 11.69 14.75
C LEU A 230 -0.32 12.44 15.78
N LYS A 231 0.06 13.67 16.16
CA LYS A 231 -0.64 14.48 17.17
C LYS A 231 -2.13 14.65 16.88
N ASP A 232 -2.46 14.78 15.60
CA ASP A 232 -3.81 15.04 15.10
C ASP A 232 -4.57 13.78 14.66
N LEU A 233 -4.01 12.59 14.91
CA LEU A 233 -4.58 11.31 14.52
C LEU A 233 -5.91 11.06 15.26
N GLN A 234 -6.97 10.84 14.50
CA GLN A 234 -8.34 10.60 14.99
C GLN A 234 -8.79 9.17 14.80
N SER A 235 -8.18 8.39 13.91
CA SER A 235 -8.51 6.97 13.75
C SER A 235 -7.39 6.16 13.08
N LEU A 236 -7.34 4.87 13.40
CA LEU A 236 -6.47 3.89 12.76
C LEU A 236 -7.32 2.80 12.09
N ILE A 237 -7.13 2.62 10.79
CA ILE A 237 -7.76 1.55 9.99
C ILE A 237 -6.73 0.47 9.69
N ILE A 238 -7.03 -0.79 9.94
CA ILE A 238 -6.15 -1.94 9.66
C ILE A 238 -6.87 -2.95 8.76
N ASP A 239 -6.46 -3.09 7.49
CA ASP A 239 -6.94 -4.18 6.62
C ASP A 239 -6.15 -5.48 6.85
N LYS A 240 -6.73 -6.60 6.43
CA LYS A 240 -6.19 -7.96 6.57
C LYS A 240 -5.84 -8.33 8.00
N ILE A 241 -6.72 -7.99 8.95
CA ILE A 241 -6.53 -8.31 10.37
C ILE A 241 -6.32 -9.82 10.63
N SER A 242 -6.80 -10.70 9.74
CA SER A 242 -6.58 -12.16 9.84
C SER A 242 -5.10 -12.57 9.77
N MET A 243 -4.23 -11.74 9.19
CA MET A 243 -2.79 -11.98 9.10
C MET A 243 -2.01 -11.29 10.23
N VAL A 244 -2.65 -10.44 11.03
CA VAL A 244 -2.06 -9.85 12.23
C VAL A 244 -2.17 -10.90 13.34
N GLY A 245 -1.05 -11.21 13.97
CA GLY A 245 -1.01 -12.14 15.08
C GLY A 245 -1.21 -11.45 16.43
N PHE A 246 -1.53 -12.24 17.45
CA PHE A 246 -1.72 -11.76 18.82
C PHE A 246 -0.54 -10.90 19.31
N THR A 247 0.68 -11.37 19.10
CA THR A 247 1.90 -10.69 19.56
C THR A 247 2.05 -9.34 18.86
N MET A 248 1.86 -9.31 17.53
CA MET A 248 1.92 -8.08 16.75
C MET A 248 0.84 -7.08 17.18
N PHE A 249 -0.38 -7.56 17.47
CA PHE A 249 -1.48 -6.71 17.88
C PHE A 249 -1.22 -6.04 19.25
N GLN A 250 -0.63 -6.77 20.19
CA GLN A 250 -0.15 -6.19 21.46
C GLN A 250 0.96 -5.16 21.25
N GLN A 251 1.87 -5.39 20.30
CA GLN A 251 2.93 -4.44 19.97
C GLN A 251 2.36 -3.14 19.37
N VAL A 252 1.30 -3.23 18.55
CA VAL A 252 0.58 -2.07 18.01
C VAL A 252 0.00 -1.21 19.15
N ASP A 253 -0.73 -1.83 20.09
CA ASP A 253 -1.27 -1.14 21.27
C ASP A 253 -0.16 -0.48 22.11
N ALA A 254 0.86 -1.25 22.50
CA ALA A 254 1.96 -0.76 23.32
C ALA A 254 2.72 0.41 22.65
N ARG A 255 2.89 0.36 21.33
CA ARG A 255 3.58 1.40 20.58
C ARG A 255 2.75 2.68 20.47
N LEU A 256 1.44 2.57 20.25
CA LEU A 256 0.54 3.72 20.27
C LEU A 256 0.45 4.35 21.67
N GLN A 257 0.39 3.55 22.73
CA GLN A 257 0.47 4.04 24.11
C GLN A 257 1.76 4.82 24.39
N GLN A 258 2.90 4.33 23.84
CA GLN A 258 4.18 5.02 23.95
C GLN A 258 4.17 6.37 23.20
N ILE A 259 3.73 6.37 21.94
CA ILE A 259 3.71 7.56 21.06
C ILE A 259 2.75 8.63 21.62
N MET A 260 1.53 8.23 21.98
CA MET A 260 0.48 9.11 22.49
C MET A 260 0.65 9.45 23.98
N ARG A 261 1.66 8.86 24.64
CA ARG A 261 1.99 9.06 26.05
C ARG A 261 0.79 8.83 26.99
N THR A 262 0.02 7.80 26.74
CA THR A 262 -1.16 7.42 27.53
C THR A 262 -1.29 5.90 27.67
N LYS A 263 -1.93 5.44 28.75
CA LYS A 263 -2.19 4.01 29.00
C LYS A 263 -3.56 3.54 28.53
N LYS A 264 -4.36 4.43 27.91
CA LYS A 264 -5.59 4.02 27.25
C LYS A 264 -5.26 3.01 26.14
N PRO A 265 -6.11 1.99 25.91
CA PRO A 265 -5.91 1.05 24.79
C PRO A 265 -5.64 1.83 23.50
N PHE A 266 -4.72 1.36 22.66
CA PHE A 266 -4.30 1.97 21.41
C PHE A 266 -3.96 3.47 21.51
N GLY A 267 -3.45 3.91 22.65
CA GLY A 267 -3.10 5.33 22.85
C GLY A 267 -4.32 6.27 22.89
N GLY A 268 -5.52 5.75 23.14
CA GLY A 268 -6.77 6.53 23.10
C GLY A 268 -7.36 6.71 21.69
N ILE A 269 -6.73 6.14 20.66
CA ILE A 269 -7.15 6.25 19.26
C ILE A 269 -8.25 5.23 18.95
N PRO A 270 -9.36 5.61 18.28
CA PRO A 270 -10.31 4.68 17.69
C PRO A 270 -9.66 3.75 16.67
N VAL A 271 -9.99 2.46 16.71
CA VAL A 271 -9.40 1.45 15.80
C VAL A 271 -10.47 0.69 15.05
N ILE A 272 -10.34 0.67 13.73
CA ILE A 272 -11.21 -0.07 12.81
C ILE A 272 -10.38 -1.16 12.16
N VAL A 273 -10.75 -2.41 12.36
CA VAL A 273 -10.06 -3.55 11.76
C VAL A 273 -10.95 -4.23 10.75
N LEU A 274 -10.41 -4.59 9.60
CA LEU A 274 -11.11 -5.27 8.52
C LEU A 274 -10.41 -6.58 8.17
N GLY A 275 -11.18 -7.63 7.92
CA GLY A 275 -10.61 -8.87 7.43
C GLY A 275 -11.59 -10.02 7.35
N ASP A 276 -11.02 -11.22 7.26
CA ASP A 276 -11.75 -12.46 7.08
C ASP A 276 -10.93 -13.59 7.72
N PHE A 277 -11.34 -14.03 8.91
CA PHE A 277 -10.63 -15.08 9.64
C PHE A 277 -10.80 -16.48 9.04
N ASN A 278 -11.62 -16.65 7.99
CA ASN A 278 -11.64 -17.89 7.21
C ASN A 278 -10.50 -17.94 6.17
N GLN A 279 -9.82 -16.81 5.91
CA GLN A 279 -8.60 -16.77 5.09
C GLN A 279 -7.39 -17.29 5.88
N LEU A 280 -6.19 -17.03 5.37
CA LEU A 280 -4.96 -17.50 6.01
C LEU A 280 -4.78 -16.83 7.38
N ARG A 281 -4.34 -17.68 8.32
CA ARG A 281 -3.96 -17.33 9.69
C ARG A 281 -2.63 -16.57 9.72
N PRO A 282 -2.29 -15.88 10.83
CA PRO A 282 -0.98 -15.25 10.96
C PRO A 282 0.15 -16.29 10.93
N VAL A 283 1.27 -15.94 10.31
CA VAL A 283 2.42 -16.84 10.16
C VAL A 283 3.26 -16.81 11.43
N GLY A 284 3.37 -17.95 12.11
CA GLY A 284 4.21 -18.10 13.29
C GLY A 284 3.69 -17.39 14.56
N ASP A 285 2.42 -16.99 14.57
CA ASP A 285 1.74 -16.34 15.70
C ASP A 285 0.32 -16.91 15.87
N LYS A 286 -0.32 -16.64 17.01
CA LYS A 286 -1.72 -17.02 17.29
C LYS A 286 -2.68 -15.98 16.70
N TYR A 287 -3.96 -16.33 16.55
CA TYR A 287 -4.97 -15.34 16.22
C TYR A 287 -5.07 -14.27 17.32
N ILE A 288 -5.41 -13.03 16.94
CA ILE A 288 -5.49 -11.89 17.88
C ILE A 288 -6.47 -12.09 19.03
N PHE A 289 -7.46 -12.95 18.87
CA PHE A 289 -8.47 -13.26 19.88
C PHE A 289 -8.07 -14.42 20.81
N GLN A 290 -7.00 -15.18 20.50
CA GLN A 290 -6.54 -16.31 21.32
C GLN A 290 -5.58 -15.85 22.41
N PHE A 291 -5.96 -16.00 23.68
CA PHE A 291 -5.09 -15.66 24.82
C PHE A 291 -4.01 -16.72 25.10
N ASN A 292 -2.89 -16.30 25.71
CA ASN A 292 -1.67 -17.11 25.78
C ASN A 292 -1.64 -18.16 26.93
N ASN A 293 -2.63 -18.20 27.82
CA ASN A 293 -2.65 -19.14 28.95
C ASN A 293 -3.40 -20.45 28.61
N SER A 294 -2.65 -21.54 28.69
CA SER A 294 -2.89 -22.88 28.14
C SER A 294 -4.04 -23.71 28.72
N TYR A 295 -5.08 -23.13 29.31
CA TYR A 295 -6.16 -23.93 29.92
C TYR A 295 -7.57 -23.54 29.52
N ASN A 296 -7.81 -22.37 28.91
CA ASN A 296 -9.14 -22.01 28.42
C ASN A 296 -9.03 -21.23 27.11
N ALA A 297 -9.25 -21.90 25.98
CA ALA A 297 -9.45 -21.26 24.66
C ALA A 297 -10.72 -20.39 24.57
N LEU A 298 -11.41 -20.18 25.70
CA LEU A 298 -12.69 -19.49 25.86
C LEU A 298 -12.54 -18.03 26.29
N VAL A 299 -11.35 -17.58 26.69
CA VAL A 299 -11.14 -16.20 27.13
C VAL A 299 -10.52 -15.41 25.98
N ASP A 300 -11.29 -14.44 25.48
CA ASP A 300 -10.82 -13.48 24.49
C ASP A 300 -9.58 -12.73 25.00
N SER A 301 -8.67 -12.41 24.07
CA SER A 301 -7.63 -11.43 24.33
C SER A 301 -8.24 -10.13 24.88
N PRO A 302 -7.68 -9.52 25.94
CA PRO A 302 -8.21 -8.29 26.53
C PRO A 302 -8.36 -7.11 25.56
N LEU A 303 -7.57 -7.08 24.49
CA LEU A 303 -7.72 -6.05 23.46
C LEU A 303 -8.84 -6.39 22.47
N TRP A 304 -9.04 -7.67 22.16
CA TRP A 304 -10.08 -8.12 21.23
C TRP A 304 -11.48 -8.03 21.83
N SER A 305 -11.61 -8.20 23.14
CA SER A 305 -12.89 -8.06 23.85
C SER A 305 -13.52 -6.68 23.68
N LEU A 306 -12.74 -5.65 23.33
CA LEU A 306 -13.21 -4.29 23.08
C LEU A 306 -13.94 -4.12 21.74
N PHE A 307 -13.74 -5.03 20.77
CA PHE A 307 -14.21 -4.84 19.40
C PHE A 307 -15.68 -5.25 19.21
N GLU A 308 -16.42 -4.43 18.48
CA GLU A 308 -17.79 -4.70 18.03
C GLU A 308 -17.82 -5.14 16.56
N LEU A 309 -18.61 -6.17 16.26
CA LEU A 309 -18.69 -6.83 14.95
C LEU A 309 -19.70 -6.16 14.03
N PHE A 310 -19.28 -5.85 12.80
CA PHE A 310 -20.14 -5.50 11.67
C PHE A 310 -19.86 -6.43 10.49
N GLU A 311 -20.91 -6.99 9.87
CA GLU A 311 -20.75 -7.98 8.79
C GLU A 311 -21.15 -7.44 7.40
N LEU A 312 -20.20 -7.51 6.47
CA LEU A 312 -20.45 -7.32 5.04
C LEU A 312 -20.79 -8.68 4.42
N THR A 313 -22.04 -8.82 3.96
CA THR A 313 -22.60 -10.09 3.46
C THR A 313 -22.70 -10.15 1.94
N GLU A 314 -22.80 -9.00 1.27
CA GLU A 314 -23.00 -8.94 -0.19
C GLU A 314 -21.68 -9.11 -0.96
N ILE A 315 -21.59 -10.14 -1.80
CA ILE A 315 -20.40 -10.45 -2.60
C ILE A 315 -20.35 -9.53 -3.83
N MET A 316 -19.25 -8.77 -3.96
CA MET A 316 -19.06 -7.75 -4.99
C MET A 316 -18.14 -8.17 -6.15
N ARG A 317 -17.21 -9.11 -5.91
CA ARG A 317 -16.20 -9.50 -6.90
C ARG A 317 -16.73 -10.46 -7.96
N GLN A 318 -17.53 -11.46 -7.53
CA GLN A 318 -18.14 -12.46 -8.41
C GLN A 318 -19.61 -12.13 -8.71
N LYS A 319 -19.98 -10.85 -8.86
CA LYS A 319 -21.38 -10.43 -9.06
C LYS A 319 -22.05 -11.12 -10.24
N ASP A 320 -21.28 -11.37 -11.30
CA ASP A 320 -21.77 -11.98 -12.54
C ASP A 320 -21.84 -13.52 -12.46
N ASP A 321 -21.33 -14.14 -11.40
CA ASP A 321 -21.25 -15.60 -11.23
C ASP A 321 -21.64 -15.99 -9.79
N LYS A 322 -22.95 -15.91 -9.50
CA LYS A 322 -23.51 -16.19 -8.18
C LYS A 322 -23.24 -17.62 -7.72
N THR A 323 -23.31 -18.60 -8.63
CA THR A 323 -23.07 -20.01 -8.31
C THR A 323 -21.64 -20.21 -7.81
N PHE A 324 -20.65 -19.62 -8.49
CA PHE A 324 -19.26 -19.65 -8.03
C PHE A 324 -19.06 -18.93 -6.69
N ALA A 325 -19.71 -17.78 -6.52
CA ALA A 325 -19.66 -17.03 -5.26
C ALA A 325 -20.17 -17.84 -4.06
N ILE A 326 -21.27 -18.59 -4.25
CA ILE A 326 -21.84 -19.50 -3.25
C ILE A 326 -20.87 -20.64 -2.95
N ALA A 327 -20.35 -21.31 -3.98
CA ALA A 327 -19.38 -22.39 -3.81
C ALA A 327 -18.14 -21.93 -3.01
N LEU A 328 -17.58 -20.76 -3.33
CA LEU A 328 -16.46 -20.19 -2.57
C LEU A 328 -16.81 -19.89 -1.11
N SER A 329 -18.02 -19.39 -0.84
CA SER A 329 -18.52 -19.16 0.53
C SER A 329 -18.64 -20.46 1.31
N ASN A 330 -19.11 -21.52 0.64
CA ASN A 330 -19.24 -22.84 1.23
C ASN A 330 -17.88 -23.53 1.45
N ILE A 331 -16.88 -23.32 0.57
CA ILE A 331 -15.48 -23.69 0.83
C ILE A 331 -15.00 -23.02 2.11
N ALA A 332 -15.21 -21.70 2.26
CA ALA A 332 -14.75 -20.96 3.44
C ALA A 332 -15.36 -21.48 4.74
N LYS A 333 -16.63 -21.89 4.70
CA LYS A 333 -17.36 -22.46 5.83
C LYS A 333 -17.10 -23.95 6.04
N GLY A 334 -16.62 -24.67 5.02
CA GLY A 334 -16.49 -26.12 5.04
C GLY A 334 -17.84 -26.85 4.92
N THR A 335 -18.80 -26.24 4.25
CA THR A 335 -20.19 -26.73 4.11
C THR A 335 -20.58 -26.85 2.64
N MET A 336 -19.68 -27.39 1.81
CA MET A 336 -19.90 -27.54 0.37
C MET A 336 -21.03 -28.53 0.08
N THR A 337 -21.87 -28.19 -0.89
CA THR A 337 -22.88 -29.09 -1.44
C THR A 337 -22.30 -29.90 -2.61
N ASP A 338 -23.02 -30.92 -3.08
CA ASP A 338 -22.61 -31.72 -4.23
C ASP A 338 -22.55 -30.86 -5.50
N GLU A 339 -23.41 -29.86 -5.66
CA GLU A 339 -23.33 -28.90 -6.77
C GLU A 339 -22.05 -28.05 -6.71
N ASP A 340 -21.64 -27.61 -5.51
CA ASP A 340 -20.40 -26.85 -5.33
C ASP A 340 -19.17 -27.70 -5.71
N ILE A 341 -19.19 -28.98 -5.30
CA ILE A 341 -18.10 -29.94 -5.57
C ILE A 341 -18.03 -30.20 -7.07
N ASN A 342 -19.15 -30.54 -7.71
CA ASN A 342 -19.23 -30.77 -9.15
C ASN A 342 -18.76 -29.53 -9.93
N LEU A 343 -19.10 -28.32 -9.48
CA LEU A 343 -18.63 -27.08 -10.09
C LEU A 343 -17.10 -26.97 -10.05
N LEU A 344 -16.45 -27.25 -8.92
CA LEU A 344 -14.99 -27.16 -8.81
C LEU A 344 -14.29 -28.32 -9.51
N GLU A 345 -14.84 -29.53 -9.46
CA GLU A 345 -14.33 -30.68 -10.20
C GLU A 345 -14.38 -30.45 -11.71
N SER A 346 -15.42 -29.75 -12.21
CA SER A 346 -15.48 -29.33 -13.63
C SER A 346 -14.35 -28.37 -14.04
N ARG A 347 -13.62 -27.80 -13.08
CA ARG A 347 -12.45 -26.92 -13.31
C ARG A 347 -11.12 -27.65 -13.22
N ILE A 348 -11.13 -28.96 -12.98
CA ILE A 348 -9.91 -29.77 -13.01
C ILE A 348 -9.46 -29.89 -14.46
N VAL A 349 -8.19 -29.57 -14.71
CA VAL A 349 -7.56 -29.67 -16.02
C VAL A 349 -6.37 -30.63 -15.98
N SER A 350 -6.17 -31.37 -17.06
CA SER A 350 -5.00 -32.23 -17.23
C SER A 350 -3.72 -31.39 -17.34
N THR A 351 -2.60 -31.97 -16.91
CA THR A 351 -1.30 -31.29 -16.97
C THR A 351 -0.82 -31.01 -18.39
N GLU A 352 -1.35 -31.74 -19.37
CA GLU A 352 -1.03 -31.60 -20.81
C GLU A 352 -1.63 -30.34 -21.43
N ASN A 353 -2.78 -29.88 -20.93
CA ASN A 353 -3.45 -28.66 -21.39
C ASN A 353 -2.96 -27.39 -20.66
N LEU A 354 -1.87 -27.48 -19.88
CA LEU A 354 -1.41 -26.34 -19.06
C LEU A 354 -0.72 -25.26 -19.87
N GLU A 355 0.03 -25.65 -20.90
CA GLU A 355 0.84 -24.71 -21.72
C GLU A 355 -0.04 -23.81 -22.59
N THR A 356 -1.28 -24.21 -22.87
CA THR A 356 -2.26 -23.42 -23.65
C THR A 356 -2.98 -22.36 -22.81
N ILE A 357 -2.88 -22.41 -21.48
CA ILE A 357 -3.48 -21.40 -20.60
C ILE A 357 -2.49 -20.24 -20.43
N GLU A 358 -2.41 -19.42 -21.47
CA GLU A 358 -1.62 -18.18 -21.46
C GLU A 358 -2.16 -17.17 -20.44
N ASP A 359 -1.26 -16.38 -19.89
CA ASP A 359 -1.49 -15.28 -18.94
C ASP A 359 -2.12 -15.65 -17.58
N ALA A 360 -2.32 -16.92 -17.27
CA ALA A 360 -2.77 -17.34 -15.94
C ALA A 360 -1.68 -17.21 -14.89
N ILE A 361 -2.05 -16.73 -13.69
CA ILE A 361 -1.16 -16.80 -12.54
C ILE A 361 -1.17 -18.23 -11.97
N ARG A 362 0.00 -18.81 -11.74
CA ARG A 362 0.13 -20.13 -11.13
C ARG A 362 0.31 -19.98 -9.61
N ILE A 363 -0.50 -20.69 -8.84
CA ILE A 363 -0.50 -20.63 -7.38
C ILE A 363 -0.13 -22.00 -6.82
N PHE A 364 0.90 -22.02 -5.96
CA PHE A 364 1.42 -23.22 -5.31
C PHE A 364 1.41 -23.08 -3.77
N ARG A 365 1.51 -24.21 -3.07
CA ARG A 365 1.52 -24.22 -1.61
C ARG A 365 2.86 -23.76 -1.04
N SER A 366 3.98 -24.23 -1.59
CA SER A 366 5.32 -24.00 -1.03
C SER A 366 6.22 -23.14 -1.94
N ASN A 367 7.22 -22.47 -1.35
CA ASN A 367 8.21 -21.72 -2.13
C ASN A 367 9.03 -22.64 -3.05
N ALA A 368 9.37 -23.86 -2.59
CA ALA A 368 10.14 -24.82 -3.40
C ALA A 368 9.44 -25.18 -4.72
N GLU A 369 8.12 -25.35 -4.70
CA GLU A 369 7.33 -25.59 -5.91
C GLU A 369 7.27 -24.37 -6.83
N VAL A 370 7.16 -23.17 -6.24
CA VAL A 370 7.22 -21.91 -6.99
C VAL A 370 8.57 -21.77 -7.69
N ASP A 371 9.66 -21.98 -6.96
CA ASP A 371 11.02 -21.86 -7.48
C ASP A 371 11.30 -22.90 -8.58
N ALA A 372 10.87 -24.15 -8.39
CA ALA A 372 10.97 -25.19 -9.40
C ALA A 372 10.19 -24.85 -10.68
N TYR A 373 8.96 -24.35 -10.54
CA TYR A 373 8.14 -23.96 -11.70
C TYR A 373 8.74 -22.76 -12.43
N ASN A 374 9.12 -21.70 -11.69
CA ASN A 374 9.76 -20.52 -12.26
C ASN A 374 11.04 -20.89 -13.01
N THR A 375 11.88 -21.76 -12.44
CA THR A 375 13.11 -22.24 -13.08
C THR A 375 12.81 -22.96 -14.39
N LYS A 376 11.79 -23.83 -14.40
CA LYS A 376 11.35 -24.53 -15.62
C LYS A 376 10.87 -23.56 -16.70
N VAL A 377 10.04 -22.58 -16.34
CA VAL A 377 9.53 -21.59 -17.31
C VAL A 377 10.66 -20.74 -17.88
N LEU A 378 11.57 -20.26 -17.04
CA LEU A 378 12.74 -19.51 -17.49
C LEU A 378 13.65 -20.34 -18.40
N ALA A 379 13.85 -21.62 -18.11
CA ALA A 379 14.63 -22.50 -18.98
C ALA A 379 14.01 -22.62 -20.38
N ASN A 380 12.69 -22.68 -20.47
CA ASN A 380 11.94 -22.86 -21.73
C ASN A 380 11.78 -21.56 -22.56
N LEU A 381 11.99 -20.38 -21.98
CA LEU A 381 11.90 -19.12 -22.71
C LEU A 381 13.11 -18.92 -23.63
N ASN A 382 12.91 -18.95 -24.94
CA ASN A 382 13.96 -18.70 -25.95
C ASN A 382 14.12 -17.19 -26.24
N THR A 383 14.28 -16.39 -25.19
CA THR A 383 14.44 -14.93 -25.27
C THR A 383 15.79 -14.51 -24.71
N GLU A 384 16.16 -13.25 -24.97
CA GLU A 384 17.33 -12.64 -24.34
C GLU A 384 17.25 -12.75 -22.82
N GLY A 385 18.37 -13.08 -22.18
CA GLY A 385 18.43 -13.24 -20.75
C GLY A 385 19.82 -13.03 -20.20
N ALA A 386 19.89 -12.86 -18.89
CA ALA A 386 21.12 -12.64 -18.17
C ALA A 386 21.05 -13.25 -16.77
N THR A 387 22.22 -13.57 -16.23
CA THR A 387 22.35 -13.91 -14.80
C THR A 387 22.85 -12.68 -14.06
N ALA A 388 22.08 -12.18 -13.10
CA ALA A 388 22.53 -11.13 -12.18
C ALA A 388 23.02 -11.77 -10.87
N ASN A 389 24.33 -11.73 -10.63
CA ASN A 389 24.94 -12.15 -9.37
C ASN A 389 24.99 -10.98 -8.38
N ALA A 390 24.84 -11.27 -7.09
CA ALA A 390 24.96 -10.26 -6.05
C ALA A 390 26.44 -9.93 -5.79
N TYR A 391 26.72 -8.65 -5.52
CA TYR A 391 28.04 -8.18 -5.15
C TYR A 391 28.07 -7.91 -3.64
N ASP A 392 28.94 -8.63 -2.92
CA ASP A 392 29.10 -8.52 -1.48
C ASP A 392 30.41 -7.79 -1.15
N PHE A 393 30.30 -6.68 -0.43
CA PHE A 393 31.41 -5.83 0.00
C PHE A 393 31.63 -5.97 1.51
N CYS A 394 32.86 -6.27 1.94
CA CYS A 394 33.21 -6.38 3.36
C CYS A 394 33.93 -5.10 3.82
N ILE A 395 33.35 -4.39 4.79
CA ILE A 395 33.86 -3.14 5.34
C ILE A 395 34.40 -3.40 6.75
N GLY A 396 35.64 -3.02 7.00
CA GLY A 396 36.29 -3.08 8.31
C GLY A 396 37.73 -3.57 8.21
N ASP A 397 38.55 -3.15 9.18
CA ASP A 397 39.98 -3.47 9.21
C ASP A 397 40.22 -4.84 9.84
N GLY A 398 41.03 -5.67 9.18
CA GLY A 398 41.43 -6.98 9.71
C GLY A 398 41.95 -7.92 8.61
N LEU A 399 42.41 -9.12 9.03
CA LEU A 399 43.04 -10.08 8.11
C LEU A 399 42.14 -10.44 6.92
N ALA A 400 42.71 -10.47 5.72
CA ALA A 400 42.03 -10.86 4.48
C ALA A 400 41.35 -12.24 4.56
N SER A 401 41.97 -13.21 5.25
CA SER A 401 41.41 -14.54 5.47
C SER A 401 40.13 -14.54 6.33
N LEU A 402 39.97 -13.55 7.22
CA LEU A 402 38.75 -13.35 7.99
C LEU A 402 37.68 -12.64 7.15
N LYS A 403 38.07 -11.63 6.34
CA LYS A 403 37.16 -10.99 5.38
C LYS A 403 36.54 -12.03 4.43
N GLU A 404 37.36 -12.94 3.89
CA GLU A 404 36.91 -14.00 2.99
C GLU A 404 35.96 -15.01 3.67
N LYS A 405 36.26 -15.43 4.90
CA LYS A 405 35.36 -16.29 5.69
C LYS A 405 34.00 -15.63 5.93
N VAL A 406 33.99 -14.33 6.24
CA VAL A 406 32.74 -13.58 6.46
C VAL A 406 31.93 -13.49 5.16
N LEU A 407 32.58 -13.18 4.02
CA LEU A 407 31.92 -13.14 2.71
C LEU A 407 31.35 -14.51 2.30
N ASN A 408 32.10 -15.60 2.50
CA ASN A 408 31.61 -16.95 2.20
C ASN A 408 30.42 -17.36 3.09
N ASN A 409 30.39 -16.92 4.34
CA ASN A 409 29.22 -17.12 5.21
C ASN A 409 27.99 -16.37 4.71
N VAL A 410 28.15 -15.14 4.19
CA VAL A 410 27.05 -14.31 3.68
C VAL A 410 26.43 -14.89 2.40
N LYS A 411 27.21 -15.60 1.57
CA LYS A 411 26.69 -16.32 0.40
C LYS A 411 25.69 -17.43 0.76
N ASN A 412 25.83 -18.04 1.94
CA ASN A 412 24.95 -19.12 2.40
C ASN A 412 23.65 -18.62 3.06
N LEU A 413 23.49 -17.31 3.23
CA LEU A 413 22.29 -16.73 3.84
C LEU A 413 21.10 -16.78 2.87
N LYS A 414 19.91 -17.01 3.42
CA LYS A 414 18.66 -16.96 2.65
C LYS A 414 18.34 -15.51 2.27
N THR A 415 17.59 -15.34 1.18
CA THR A 415 17.11 -14.02 0.72
C THR A 415 16.40 -13.20 1.81
N THR A 416 15.71 -13.85 2.74
CA THR A 416 15.05 -13.19 3.89
C THR A 416 16.04 -12.63 4.92
N GLU A 417 17.20 -13.25 5.05
CA GLU A 417 18.28 -12.85 5.97
C GLU A 417 19.15 -11.74 5.36
N THR A 418 19.10 -11.58 4.04
CA THR A 418 19.80 -10.54 3.27
C THR A 418 18.87 -9.41 2.86
N TYR A 419 17.82 -9.17 3.65
CA TYR A 419 16.86 -8.08 3.45
C TYR A 419 16.22 -8.07 2.05
N GLY A 420 15.95 -9.25 1.50
CA GLY A 420 15.29 -9.43 0.21
C GLY A 420 16.20 -9.41 -1.01
N LEU A 421 17.53 -9.33 -0.81
CA LEU A 421 18.52 -9.35 -1.89
C LEU A 421 18.96 -10.80 -2.16
N PRO A 422 18.50 -11.43 -3.26
CA PRO A 422 18.89 -12.80 -3.61
C PRO A 422 20.38 -12.87 -3.97
N LEU A 423 20.99 -14.05 -3.84
CA LEU A 423 22.40 -14.23 -4.26
C LEU A 423 22.54 -14.19 -5.78
N LYS A 424 21.59 -14.79 -6.49
CA LYS A 424 21.56 -14.94 -7.94
C LYS A 424 20.13 -14.73 -8.44
N ILE A 425 19.99 -14.06 -9.57
CA ILE A 425 18.72 -13.90 -10.28
C ILE A 425 18.93 -14.30 -11.73
N ASP A 426 18.15 -15.28 -12.20
CA ASP A 426 18.06 -15.61 -13.61
C ASP A 426 16.97 -14.74 -14.25
N LEU A 427 17.37 -13.90 -15.20
CA LEU A 427 16.53 -12.91 -15.87
C LEU A 427 16.29 -13.35 -17.32
N LYS A 428 15.04 -13.30 -17.78
CA LYS A 428 14.71 -13.42 -19.20
C LYS A 428 13.66 -12.41 -19.61
N VAL A 429 13.87 -11.77 -20.76
CA VAL A 429 12.91 -10.88 -21.38
C VAL A 429 11.62 -11.66 -21.65
N GLY A 430 10.49 -11.08 -21.28
CA GLY A 430 9.18 -11.71 -21.34
C GLY A 430 8.77 -12.44 -20.05
N ALA A 431 9.69 -12.72 -19.12
CA ALA A 431 9.34 -13.37 -17.87
C ALA A 431 8.74 -12.40 -16.85
N LYS A 432 7.79 -12.88 -16.05
CA LYS A 432 7.22 -12.15 -14.91
C LYS A 432 8.20 -12.17 -13.74
N ASN A 433 8.38 -11.01 -13.13
CA ASN A 433 9.19 -10.79 -11.95
C ASN A 433 8.39 -10.05 -10.88
N MET A 434 8.74 -10.29 -9.62
CA MET A 434 8.06 -9.74 -8.46
C MET A 434 9.06 -9.12 -7.50
N MET A 435 8.71 -7.93 -7.01
CA MET A 435 9.47 -7.21 -6.00
C MET A 435 9.52 -8.00 -4.69
N THR A 436 10.72 -8.13 -4.10
CA THR A 436 10.93 -8.90 -2.85
C THR A 436 10.72 -8.08 -1.60
N VAL A 437 10.82 -6.75 -1.71
CA VAL A 437 10.70 -5.81 -0.59
C VAL A 437 10.00 -4.54 -1.01
N ASN A 438 9.55 -3.77 -0.03
CA ASN A 438 9.08 -2.42 -0.26
C ASN A 438 10.30 -1.52 -0.53
N ILE A 439 10.34 -0.93 -1.72
CA ILE A 439 11.25 0.17 -2.08
C ILE A 439 10.53 1.48 -1.81
N ASP A 440 9.42 1.68 -2.53
CA ASP A 440 8.57 2.85 -2.40
C ASP A 440 7.12 2.38 -2.38
N THR A 441 6.46 2.55 -1.23
CA THR A 441 5.05 2.15 -1.08
C THR A 441 4.10 3.14 -1.76
N GLU A 442 4.50 4.41 -1.86
CA GLU A 442 3.73 5.45 -2.54
C GLU A 442 3.76 5.26 -4.05
N ASP A 443 4.92 4.89 -4.60
CA ASP A 443 5.05 4.54 -6.02
C ASP A 443 4.58 3.11 -6.33
N GLY A 444 4.01 2.39 -5.36
CA GLY A 444 3.52 1.01 -5.55
C GLY A 444 4.61 -0.03 -5.79
N LEU A 445 5.90 0.32 -5.64
CA LEU A 445 7.06 -0.58 -5.69
C LEU A 445 7.20 -1.32 -4.36
N VAL A 446 6.21 -2.17 -4.08
CA VAL A 446 6.07 -2.93 -2.83
C VAL A 446 6.40 -4.41 -3.00
N ASN A 447 6.75 -5.08 -1.90
CA ASN A 447 6.87 -6.54 -1.86
C ASN A 447 5.58 -7.19 -2.39
N GLY A 448 5.71 -7.99 -3.45
CA GLY A 448 4.58 -8.64 -4.12
C GLY A 448 4.08 -7.92 -5.37
N ALA A 449 4.57 -6.72 -5.69
CA ALA A 449 4.29 -6.06 -6.97
C ALA A 449 4.92 -6.88 -8.10
N CYS A 450 4.10 -7.27 -9.08
CA CYS A 450 4.50 -8.14 -10.18
C CYS A 450 4.49 -7.38 -11.51
N GLY A 451 5.42 -7.70 -12.39
CA GLY A 451 5.50 -7.12 -13.72
C GLY A 451 6.29 -7.98 -14.69
N LYS A 452 6.10 -7.76 -15.99
CA LYS A 452 6.80 -8.47 -17.06
C LYS A 452 8.11 -7.73 -17.37
N LEU A 453 9.24 -8.44 -17.38
CA LEU A 453 10.51 -7.88 -17.82
C LEU A 453 10.46 -7.68 -19.34
N ILE A 454 10.71 -6.47 -19.82
CA ILE A 454 10.63 -6.13 -21.25
C ILE A 454 12.01 -5.88 -21.84
N MET A 455 12.94 -5.31 -21.07
CA MET A 455 14.28 -4.99 -21.56
C MET A 455 15.31 -5.00 -20.42
N ILE A 456 16.56 -5.30 -20.74
CA ILE A 456 17.70 -5.27 -19.84
C ILE A 456 18.73 -4.28 -20.40
N ASP A 457 19.16 -3.32 -19.60
CA ASP A 457 20.37 -2.55 -19.89
C ASP A 457 21.56 -3.22 -19.21
N TYR A 458 22.70 -3.23 -19.90
CA TYR A 458 23.95 -3.80 -19.41
C TYR A 458 24.99 -2.69 -19.17
N GLY A 459 25.85 -2.90 -18.18
CA GLY A 459 27.05 -2.11 -17.93
C GLY A 459 28.28 -3.01 -17.86
N LYS A 460 29.48 -2.43 -17.81
CA LYS A 460 30.74 -3.17 -17.66
C LYS A 460 31.33 -2.95 -16.27
N LEU A 461 31.85 -4.01 -15.66
CA LEU A 461 32.61 -3.90 -14.41
C LEU A 461 34.05 -3.44 -14.71
N GLN A 462 34.55 -2.42 -13.99
CA GLN A 462 35.88 -1.85 -14.26
C GLN A 462 37.04 -2.85 -14.11
N LYS A 463 37.04 -3.66 -13.04
CA LYS A 463 38.15 -4.59 -12.74
C LYS A 463 38.17 -5.84 -13.63
N THR A 464 37.01 -6.34 -14.02
CA THR A 464 36.88 -7.62 -14.75
C THR A 464 36.51 -7.43 -16.22
N ASN A 465 36.13 -6.23 -16.62
CA ASN A 465 35.53 -5.90 -17.92
C ASN A 465 34.32 -6.79 -18.29
N GLU A 466 33.67 -7.36 -17.28
CA GLU A 466 32.53 -8.25 -17.45
C GLU A 466 31.25 -7.44 -17.69
N THR A 467 30.49 -7.82 -18.72
CA THR A 467 29.19 -7.22 -19.03
C THR A 467 28.11 -7.78 -18.09
N VAL A 468 27.46 -6.91 -17.33
CA VAL A 468 26.51 -7.30 -16.27
C VAL A 468 25.22 -6.48 -16.35
N PRO A 469 24.06 -7.05 -16.00
CA PRO A 469 22.80 -6.30 -15.98
C PRO A 469 22.87 -5.14 -14.98
N CYS A 470 22.54 -3.94 -15.43
CA CYS A 470 22.65 -2.72 -14.62
C CYS A 470 21.30 -2.03 -14.41
N ARG A 471 20.32 -2.25 -15.28
CA ARG A 471 18.94 -1.77 -15.14
C ARG A 471 17.95 -2.70 -15.83
N LEU A 472 16.79 -2.88 -15.21
CA LEU A 472 15.70 -3.71 -15.72
C LEU A 472 14.49 -2.86 -16.01
N TRP A 473 13.90 -3.02 -17.19
CA TRP A 473 12.69 -2.30 -17.60
C TRP A 473 11.48 -3.21 -17.47
N ILE A 474 10.66 -2.95 -16.45
CA ILE A 474 9.54 -3.82 -16.07
C ILE A 474 8.20 -3.14 -16.37
N LYS A 475 7.33 -3.85 -17.07
CA LYS A 475 5.92 -3.49 -17.24
C LYS A 475 5.10 -4.09 -16.09
N PHE A 476 4.83 -3.29 -15.06
CA PHE A 476 4.02 -3.73 -13.92
C PHE A 476 2.56 -3.95 -14.32
N SER A 477 1.89 -4.91 -13.68
CA SER A 477 0.47 -5.21 -13.92
C SER A 477 -0.45 -4.04 -13.56
N GLU A 478 -0.11 -3.30 -12.50
CA GLU A 478 -0.84 -2.10 -12.09
C GLU A 478 -0.20 -0.84 -12.71
N LYS A 479 -0.96 -0.09 -13.51
CA LYS A 479 -0.47 1.13 -14.21
C LYS A 479 0.11 2.20 -13.25
N LYS A 480 -0.40 2.24 -12.02
CA LYS A 480 0.03 3.18 -10.98
C LYS A 480 1.43 2.87 -10.44
N THR A 481 1.87 1.61 -10.50
CA THR A 481 3.15 1.18 -9.94
C THR A 481 4.32 1.73 -10.77
N GLY A 482 5.28 2.38 -10.11
CA GLY A 482 6.50 2.91 -10.71
C GLY A 482 6.35 4.25 -11.43
N ARG A 483 5.27 5.00 -11.20
CA ARG A 483 4.99 6.27 -11.88
C ARG A 483 6.05 7.34 -11.57
N LYS A 484 6.48 7.47 -10.32
CA LYS A 484 7.54 8.40 -9.91
C LYS A 484 8.89 7.96 -10.50
N ALA A 485 9.20 6.67 -10.41
CA ALA A 485 10.39 6.12 -11.05
C ALA A 485 10.42 6.45 -12.56
N ARG A 486 9.31 6.28 -13.29
CA ARG A 486 9.23 6.65 -14.71
C ARG A 486 9.42 8.15 -14.95
N ALA A 487 8.88 9.01 -14.09
CA ALA A 487 9.05 10.45 -14.21
C ALA A 487 10.53 10.87 -14.09
N ASN A 488 11.28 10.26 -13.17
CA ASN A 488 12.70 10.55 -12.98
C ASN A 488 13.56 10.14 -14.19
N PHE A 489 13.14 9.12 -14.95
CA PHE A 489 13.84 8.63 -16.13
C PHE A 489 13.23 9.12 -17.46
N HIS A 490 12.30 10.07 -17.42
CA HIS A 490 11.52 10.48 -18.59
C HIS A 490 12.39 10.92 -19.78
N ASN A 491 13.45 11.68 -19.52
CA ASN A 491 14.36 12.16 -20.57
C ASN A 491 15.12 11.01 -21.24
N VAL A 492 15.68 10.09 -20.43
CA VAL A 492 16.37 8.89 -20.92
C VAL A 492 15.43 8.03 -21.76
N MET A 493 14.19 7.83 -21.29
CA MET A 493 13.19 7.04 -22.01
C MET A 493 12.82 7.67 -23.35
N ARG A 494 12.62 9.00 -23.39
CA ARG A 494 12.30 9.72 -24.63
C ARG A 494 13.46 9.66 -25.64
N ASN A 495 14.69 9.86 -25.18
CA ASN A 495 15.88 9.88 -26.03
C ASN A 495 16.18 8.50 -26.63
N ARG A 496 15.94 7.43 -25.87
CA ARG A 496 16.12 6.03 -26.32
C ARG A 496 14.87 5.41 -26.95
N ASN A 497 13.79 6.19 -27.11
CA ASN A 497 12.50 5.75 -27.65
C ASN A 497 11.91 4.52 -26.91
N ILE A 498 12.06 4.50 -25.58
CA ILE A 498 11.56 3.45 -24.68
C ILE A 498 10.10 3.74 -24.32
N ASP A 499 9.25 2.71 -24.31
CA ASP A 499 7.84 2.80 -23.91
C ASP A 499 7.70 3.42 -22.50
N LEU A 500 7.02 4.58 -22.41
CA LEU A 500 6.78 5.35 -21.18
C LEU A 500 5.94 4.62 -20.12
N SER A 501 5.45 3.42 -20.42
CA SER A 501 4.81 2.54 -19.43
C SER A 501 5.79 1.61 -18.69
N LEU A 502 7.06 1.55 -19.12
CA LEU A 502 8.08 0.69 -18.51
C LEU A 502 8.72 1.38 -17.31
N THR A 503 8.76 0.69 -16.18
CA THR A 503 9.38 1.18 -14.95
C THR A 503 10.84 0.70 -14.86
N PRO A 504 11.82 1.62 -14.68
CA PRO A 504 13.21 1.25 -14.47
C PRO A 504 13.42 0.72 -13.04
N ILE A 505 14.15 -0.40 -12.93
CA ILE A 505 14.56 -1.00 -11.65
C ILE A 505 16.08 -1.19 -11.68
N GLU A 506 16.76 -0.59 -10.70
CA GLU A 506 18.21 -0.64 -10.55
C GLU A 506 18.61 -1.45 -9.29
N PRO A 507 19.84 -1.98 -9.22
CA PRO A 507 20.34 -2.67 -8.04
C PRO A 507 20.43 -1.73 -6.84
N VAL A 508 20.08 -2.22 -5.65
CA VAL A 508 20.26 -1.46 -4.40
C VAL A 508 21.31 -2.12 -3.53
N THR A 509 21.98 -1.31 -2.72
CA THR A 509 22.92 -1.78 -1.69
C THR A 509 22.23 -1.81 -0.32
N ARG A 510 22.34 -2.93 0.42
CA ARG A 510 21.91 -3.01 1.82
C ARG A 510 22.97 -3.66 2.69
N GLN A 511 23.11 -3.15 3.91
CA GLN A 511 23.92 -3.78 4.94
C GLN A 511 23.25 -5.07 5.42
N VAL A 512 24.00 -6.17 5.37
CA VAL A 512 23.60 -7.49 5.84
C VAL A 512 24.03 -7.65 7.30
N ASN A 513 23.15 -8.20 8.13
CA ASN A 513 23.52 -8.50 9.51
C ASN A 513 24.48 -9.69 9.53
N THR A 514 25.72 -9.43 9.93
CA THR A 514 26.73 -10.46 10.18
C THR A 514 26.83 -10.72 11.69
N ARG A 515 27.28 -11.92 12.07
CA ARG A 515 27.61 -12.24 13.47
C ARG A 515 28.94 -11.62 13.93
N SER A 516 29.67 -10.98 13.02
CA SER A 516 30.96 -10.35 13.31
C SER A 516 30.74 -8.94 13.83
N THR A 517 31.38 -8.59 14.94
CA THR A 517 31.39 -7.21 15.46
C THR A 517 32.32 -6.30 14.68
N ASN A 518 33.34 -6.86 14.02
CA ASN A 518 34.44 -6.11 13.42
C ASN A 518 34.27 -5.87 11.91
N PHE A 519 33.37 -6.62 11.27
CA PHE A 519 33.16 -6.55 9.82
C PHE A 519 31.68 -6.31 9.50
N LYS A 520 31.41 -5.25 8.75
CA LYS A 520 30.10 -4.97 8.17
C LYS A 520 30.09 -5.48 6.74
N VAL A 521 29.04 -6.16 6.32
CA VAL A 521 28.91 -6.60 4.92
C VAL A 521 27.76 -5.85 4.28
N GLU A 522 27.98 -5.36 3.07
CA GLU A 522 26.96 -4.75 2.21
C GLU A 522 26.75 -5.61 0.97
N ARG A 523 25.50 -5.87 0.60
CA ARG A 523 25.14 -6.59 -0.62
C ARG A 523 24.48 -5.64 -1.61
N LYS A 524 24.94 -5.64 -2.87
CA LYS A 524 24.30 -4.94 -4.00
C LYS A 524 23.66 -5.94 -4.96
N GLN A 525 22.35 -5.80 -5.19
CA GLN A 525 21.56 -6.66 -6.08
C GLN A 525 20.19 -6.03 -6.40
N PHE A 526 19.52 -6.46 -7.47
CA PHE A 526 18.11 -6.13 -7.72
C PHE A 526 17.17 -6.72 -6.66
N LEU A 527 16.11 -5.99 -6.32
CA LEU A 527 15.10 -6.42 -5.34
C LEU A 527 13.91 -7.14 -5.97
N LEU A 528 14.19 -8.11 -6.83
CA LEU A 528 13.18 -8.87 -7.54
C LEU A 528 13.56 -10.34 -7.67
N VAL A 529 12.54 -11.16 -7.86
CA VAL A 529 12.67 -12.59 -8.14
C VAL A 529 11.70 -12.98 -9.26
N PRO A 530 11.99 -14.03 -10.03
CA PRO A 530 11.04 -14.61 -10.97
C PRO A 530 9.69 -14.91 -10.31
N SER A 531 8.60 -14.70 -11.04
CA SER A 531 7.24 -14.74 -10.49
C SER A 531 6.16 -15.21 -11.48
N GLU A 532 6.50 -16.17 -12.34
CA GLU A 532 5.50 -16.88 -13.16
C GLU A 532 4.54 -17.70 -12.28
N ALA A 533 5.04 -18.12 -11.13
CA ALA A 533 4.31 -18.70 -10.03
C ALA A 533 4.45 -17.86 -8.75
N MET A 534 3.46 -17.99 -7.87
CA MET A 534 3.52 -17.46 -6.50
C MET A 534 2.88 -18.41 -5.50
N THR A 535 3.16 -18.20 -4.21
CA THR A 535 2.53 -19.00 -3.15
C THR A 535 1.11 -18.51 -2.86
N ILE A 536 0.28 -19.40 -2.29
CA ILE A 536 -1.08 -19.04 -1.81
C ILE A 536 -1.04 -17.84 -0.84
N TYR A 537 -0.02 -17.77 0.02
CA TYR A 537 0.18 -16.64 0.94
C TYR A 537 0.41 -15.32 0.19
N LYS A 538 1.26 -15.31 -0.85
CA LYS A 538 1.56 -14.10 -1.64
C LYS A 538 0.42 -13.71 -2.58
N SER A 539 -0.48 -14.63 -2.91
CA SER A 539 -1.67 -14.34 -3.71
C SER A 539 -2.79 -13.68 -2.90
N GLN A 540 -2.74 -13.73 -1.56
CA GLN A 540 -3.78 -13.15 -0.72
C GLN A 540 -3.94 -11.63 -0.97
N GLY A 541 -5.18 -11.16 -1.18
CA GLY A 541 -5.48 -9.79 -1.57
C GLY A 541 -5.57 -9.58 -3.09
N GLY A 542 -4.88 -10.39 -3.89
CA GLY A 542 -4.92 -10.29 -5.35
C GLY A 542 -6.25 -10.70 -5.97
N THR A 543 -6.51 -10.20 -7.17
CA THR A 543 -7.63 -10.58 -8.04
C THR A 543 -7.06 -10.81 -9.43
N TYR A 544 -7.38 -11.94 -10.05
CA TYR A 544 -6.85 -12.29 -11.38
C TYR A 544 -7.97 -12.88 -12.24
N GLU A 545 -7.88 -12.65 -13.55
CA GLU A 545 -8.85 -13.18 -14.51
C GLU A 545 -8.69 -14.69 -14.69
N LYS A 546 -7.44 -15.16 -14.83
CA LYS A 546 -7.11 -16.57 -14.94
C LYS A 546 -6.16 -16.99 -13.82
N VAL A 547 -6.54 -18.04 -13.09
CA VAL A 547 -5.78 -18.57 -11.95
C VAL A 547 -5.69 -20.07 -12.11
N VAL A 548 -4.47 -20.60 -11.95
CA VAL A 548 -4.28 -22.04 -11.88
C VAL A 548 -3.74 -22.42 -10.51
N VAL A 549 -4.48 -23.27 -9.81
CA VAL A 549 -4.16 -23.71 -8.46
C VAL A 549 -3.66 -25.14 -8.53
N ASN A 550 -2.44 -25.36 -8.05
CA ASN A 550 -1.92 -26.71 -7.87
C ASN A 550 -2.41 -27.28 -6.54
N LEU A 551 -3.31 -28.26 -6.60
CA LEU A 551 -3.89 -28.90 -5.43
C LEU A 551 -2.92 -29.95 -4.88
N LYS A 552 -2.78 -29.96 -3.55
CA LYS A 552 -1.98 -30.95 -2.83
C LYS A 552 -2.79 -31.59 -1.73
N LYS A 553 -2.51 -32.88 -1.47
CA LYS A 553 -3.05 -33.57 -0.30
C LYS A 553 -2.69 -32.80 0.98
N GLY A 554 -3.66 -32.66 1.87
CA GLY A 554 -3.50 -31.96 3.15
C GLY A 554 -3.46 -30.44 3.05
N MET A 555 -3.94 -29.84 1.95
CA MET A 555 -4.28 -28.42 1.93
C MET A 555 -5.41 -28.15 2.94
N THR A 556 -5.25 -27.08 3.70
CA THR A 556 -6.24 -26.61 4.66
C THR A 556 -7.40 -25.93 3.94
N ARG A 557 -8.55 -25.85 4.62
CA ARG A 557 -9.72 -25.10 4.15
C ARG A 557 -9.37 -23.66 3.74
N SER A 558 -8.59 -22.96 4.56
CA SER A 558 -8.16 -21.58 4.30
C SER A 558 -7.24 -21.47 3.09
N GLU A 559 -6.34 -22.44 2.87
CA GLU A 559 -5.48 -22.48 1.69
C GLU A 559 -6.32 -22.66 0.40
N LEU A 560 -7.26 -23.62 0.39
CA LEU A 560 -8.18 -23.83 -0.73
C LEU A 560 -9.03 -22.59 -1.00
N TYR A 561 -9.64 -22.04 0.05
CA TYR A 561 -10.49 -20.86 -0.04
C TYR A 561 -9.72 -19.66 -0.61
N VAL A 562 -8.53 -19.37 -0.10
CA VAL A 562 -7.73 -18.24 -0.57
C VAL A 562 -7.27 -18.44 -2.00
N ALA A 563 -6.84 -19.65 -2.38
CA ALA A 563 -6.38 -19.95 -3.73
C ALA A 563 -7.52 -19.81 -4.77
N CYS A 564 -8.66 -20.45 -4.55
CA CYS A 564 -9.78 -20.44 -5.49
C CYS A 564 -10.46 -19.07 -5.59
N SER A 565 -10.58 -18.33 -4.47
CA SER A 565 -11.23 -17.01 -4.44
C SER A 565 -10.43 -15.88 -5.10
N ARG A 566 -9.27 -16.18 -5.70
CA ARG A 566 -8.51 -15.20 -6.50
C ARG A 566 -9.09 -14.99 -7.89
N ALA A 567 -9.78 -16.00 -8.43
CA ALA A 567 -10.45 -15.91 -9.72
C ALA A 567 -11.72 -15.04 -9.62
N THR A 568 -11.99 -14.29 -10.68
CA THR A 568 -13.20 -13.44 -10.81
C THR A 568 -14.43 -14.23 -11.24
N LYS A 569 -14.26 -15.33 -11.98
CA LYS A 569 -15.32 -16.20 -12.51
C LYS A 569 -14.88 -17.66 -12.44
N ALA A 570 -15.83 -18.60 -12.40
CA ALA A 570 -15.48 -20.03 -12.41
C ALA A 570 -14.72 -20.43 -13.68
N SER A 571 -15.05 -19.82 -14.83
CA SER A 571 -14.37 -20.08 -16.11
C SER A 571 -12.88 -19.69 -16.12
N GLY A 572 -12.47 -18.79 -15.23
CA GLY A 572 -11.08 -18.38 -15.06
C GLY A 572 -10.32 -19.18 -13.99
N LEU A 573 -10.97 -20.11 -13.29
CA LEU A 573 -10.33 -20.98 -12.32
C LEU A 573 -9.97 -22.31 -12.99
N TYR A 574 -8.72 -22.74 -12.80
CA TYR A 574 -8.23 -24.02 -13.24
C TYR A 574 -7.55 -24.74 -12.07
N LEU A 575 -7.88 -26.01 -11.86
CA LEU A 575 -7.37 -26.82 -10.77
C LEU A 575 -6.51 -27.95 -11.34
N ILE A 576 -5.35 -28.21 -10.72
CA ILE A 576 -4.49 -29.34 -11.06
C ILE A 576 -4.46 -30.31 -9.89
N GLY A 577 -4.70 -31.59 -10.17
CA GLY A 577 -4.77 -32.65 -9.16
C GLY A 577 -6.17 -32.85 -8.62
N ASP A 578 -6.29 -33.68 -7.58
CA ASP A 578 -7.58 -34.07 -7.03
C ASP A 578 -8.14 -33.00 -6.10
N PHE A 579 -9.36 -32.56 -6.37
CA PHE A 579 -10.10 -31.71 -5.46
C PHE A 579 -10.66 -32.55 -4.31
N VAL A 580 -10.30 -32.19 -3.08
CA VAL A 580 -10.85 -32.80 -1.87
C VAL A 580 -11.62 -31.72 -1.12
N PRO A 581 -12.95 -31.85 -0.95
CA PRO A 581 -13.74 -30.85 -0.25
C PRO A 581 -13.28 -30.73 1.20
N PRO A 582 -13.15 -29.50 1.73
CA PRO A 582 -12.76 -29.30 3.11
C PRO A 582 -13.87 -29.74 4.06
N LYS A 583 -13.49 -30.39 5.16
CA LYS A 583 -14.43 -30.73 6.23
C LYS A 583 -14.93 -29.47 6.95
N PRO A 584 -16.13 -29.52 7.55
CA PRO A 584 -16.58 -28.49 8.47
C PRO A 584 -15.56 -28.28 9.61
N PRO A 585 -15.49 -27.05 10.16
CA PRO A 585 -14.63 -26.78 11.31
C PRO A 585 -15.13 -27.59 12.51
N GLU A 586 -14.21 -28.02 13.37
CA GLU A 586 -14.57 -28.69 14.62
C GLU A 586 -15.40 -27.76 15.51
N ARG A 587 -16.20 -28.34 16.41
CA ARG A 587 -17.05 -27.57 17.34
C ARG A 587 -16.27 -26.56 18.19
N ASN A 588 -15.00 -26.86 18.48
CA ASN A 588 -14.09 -26.03 19.27
C ASN A 588 -13.10 -25.24 18.40
N ASP A 589 -13.38 -25.09 17.10
CA ASP A 589 -12.60 -24.21 16.22
C ASP A 589 -12.64 -22.77 16.73
N ALA A 590 -11.45 -22.19 16.91
CA ALA A 590 -11.32 -20.90 17.57
C ALA A 590 -11.99 -19.76 16.80
N VAL A 591 -11.98 -19.80 15.45
CA VAL A 591 -12.65 -18.80 14.60
C VAL A 591 -14.16 -18.91 14.76
N THR A 592 -14.69 -20.13 14.71
CA THR A 592 -16.13 -20.41 14.89
C THR A 592 -16.62 -19.96 16.25
N MET A 593 -15.86 -20.23 17.32
CA MET A 593 -16.18 -19.81 18.69
C MET A 593 -16.16 -18.28 18.84
N MET A 594 -15.13 -17.62 18.29
CA MET A 594 -15.02 -16.15 18.32
C MET A 594 -16.23 -15.49 17.63
N PHE A 595 -16.61 -15.94 16.43
CA PHE A 595 -17.79 -15.38 15.75
C PHE A 595 -19.09 -15.66 16.51
N LYS A 596 -19.22 -16.84 17.14
CA LYS A 596 -20.39 -17.16 17.96
C LYS A 596 -20.53 -16.18 19.13
N SER A 597 -19.45 -15.91 19.86
CA SER A 597 -19.44 -14.94 20.96
C SER A 597 -19.72 -13.51 20.48
N MET A 598 -19.07 -13.05 19.41
CA MET A 598 -19.27 -11.69 18.92
C MET A 598 -20.71 -11.46 18.42
N ARG A 599 -21.30 -12.42 17.71
CA ARG A 599 -22.69 -12.30 17.23
C ARG A 599 -23.72 -12.29 18.35
N SER A 600 -23.44 -12.95 19.48
CA SER A 600 -24.37 -12.95 20.62
C SER A 600 -24.25 -11.71 21.50
N GLU A 601 -23.04 -11.16 21.67
CA GLU A 601 -22.77 -10.16 22.73
C GLU A 601 -22.26 -8.81 22.22
N ARG A 602 -21.64 -8.77 21.03
CA ARG A 602 -20.83 -7.62 20.56
C ARG A 602 -21.11 -7.29 19.09
N MET A 603 -22.37 -7.34 18.66
CA MET A 603 -22.74 -6.78 17.37
C MET A 603 -22.73 -5.25 17.44
N LEU A 604 -22.11 -4.61 16.46
CA LEU A 604 -22.09 -3.15 16.33
C LEU A 604 -23.51 -2.62 16.23
N LYS A 605 -23.82 -1.66 17.11
CA LYS A 605 -25.07 -0.90 17.07
C LYS A 605 -24.81 0.45 16.43
N PHE A 606 -25.54 0.75 15.36
CA PHE A 606 -25.44 2.06 14.75
C PHE A 606 -26.05 3.14 15.65
N SER A 607 -25.37 4.28 15.69
CA SER A 607 -25.85 5.49 16.35
C SER A 607 -26.95 6.18 15.54
N LEU A 608 -27.03 5.88 14.23
CA LEU A 608 -28.05 6.36 13.32
C LEU A 608 -29.13 5.29 13.11
N GLU A 609 -30.39 5.71 13.15
CA GLU A 609 -31.51 4.92 12.65
C GLU A 609 -31.71 5.22 11.16
N PHE A 610 -31.86 4.17 10.35
CA PHE A 610 -32.14 4.31 8.93
C PHE A 610 -33.61 3.97 8.67
N PRO A 611 -34.38 4.80 7.94
CA PRO A 611 -35.81 4.57 7.73
C PRO A 611 -36.13 3.21 7.08
N GLU A 612 -35.24 2.72 6.23
CA GLU A 612 -35.36 1.39 5.59
C GLU A 612 -35.30 0.19 6.56
N GLU A 613 -34.99 0.41 7.85
CA GLU A 613 -34.92 -0.64 8.88
C GLU A 613 -36.16 -0.70 9.78
N ALA A 614 -37.10 0.24 9.63
CA ALA A 614 -38.31 0.26 10.42
C ALA A 614 -39.16 -0.99 10.13
N GLN A 615 -39.49 -1.75 11.18
CA GLN A 615 -40.35 -2.94 11.08
C GLN A 615 -41.84 -2.59 10.91
N GLU A 616 -42.22 -1.37 11.29
CA GLU A 616 -43.58 -0.85 11.22
C GLU A 616 -43.73 0.10 10.05
N GLU A 617 -44.90 0.11 9.41
CA GLU A 617 -45.24 1.13 8.42
C GLU A 617 -45.31 2.50 9.09
N ARG A 618 -44.41 3.41 8.70
CA ARG A 618 -44.36 4.79 9.19
C ARG A 618 -44.42 5.76 8.03
N PHE A 619 -45.19 6.84 8.19
CA PHE A 619 -45.13 7.96 7.25
C PHE A 619 -43.88 8.78 7.54
N SER A 620 -42.87 8.67 6.67
CA SER A 620 -41.57 9.33 6.83
C SER A 620 -41.41 10.47 5.83
N ILE A 621 -40.89 11.59 6.33
CA ILE A 621 -40.60 12.78 5.51
C ILE A 621 -39.09 12.99 5.52
N MET A 622 -38.48 12.91 4.35
CA MET A 622 -37.11 13.35 4.12
C MET A 622 -37.11 14.82 3.72
N PHE A 623 -36.43 15.67 4.49
CA PHE A 623 -36.26 17.08 4.16
C PHE A 623 -34.77 17.36 3.99
N ASP A 624 -34.38 17.90 2.84
CA ASP A 624 -32.97 18.24 2.57
C ASP A 624 -32.81 19.52 1.75
N ASN A 625 -31.72 20.24 2.00
CA ASN A 625 -31.28 21.37 1.21
C ASN A 625 -30.25 20.87 0.18
N VAL A 626 -30.71 20.70 -1.06
CA VAL A 626 -29.94 19.98 -2.09
C VAL A 626 -28.91 20.87 -2.80
N GLN A 627 -28.97 22.19 -2.65
CA GLN A 627 -28.06 23.15 -3.30
C GLN A 627 -27.79 22.83 -4.78
N SER A 628 -28.84 22.86 -5.60
CA SER A 628 -28.91 22.38 -7.00
C SER A 628 -29.30 20.90 -7.16
N LEU A 629 -30.59 20.68 -7.41
CA LEU A 629 -31.11 19.34 -7.67
C LEU A 629 -30.54 18.73 -8.95
N ASN A 630 -30.32 19.51 -10.01
CA ASN A 630 -29.74 18.98 -11.26
C ASN A 630 -28.34 18.37 -11.03
N LYS A 631 -27.56 18.94 -10.11
CA LYS A 631 -26.22 18.42 -9.76
C LYS A 631 -26.29 17.12 -8.96
N HIS A 632 -27.34 16.94 -8.17
CA HIS A 632 -27.45 15.90 -7.15
C HIS A 632 -28.58 14.89 -7.37
N ILE A 633 -29.35 15.01 -8.44
CA ILE A 633 -30.48 14.10 -8.72
C ILE A 633 -30.04 12.64 -8.82
N SER A 634 -28.84 12.39 -9.38
CA SER A 634 -28.25 11.05 -9.43
C SER A 634 -27.89 10.52 -8.04
N ASP A 635 -27.46 11.38 -7.11
CA ASP A 635 -27.19 10.98 -5.72
C ASP A 635 -28.49 10.48 -5.06
N ILE A 636 -29.55 11.26 -5.19
CA ILE A 636 -30.87 10.97 -4.60
C ILE A 636 -31.47 9.69 -5.21
N LYS A 637 -31.34 9.49 -6.52
CA LYS A 637 -31.83 8.28 -7.22
C LYS A 637 -31.13 6.99 -6.78
N CYS A 638 -29.92 7.08 -6.28
CA CYS A 638 -29.17 5.91 -5.80
C CYS A 638 -29.29 5.71 -4.28
N ASP A 639 -29.75 6.72 -3.53
CA ASP A 639 -29.79 6.68 -2.08
C ASP A 639 -31.05 5.98 -1.54
N LYS A 640 -30.85 4.83 -0.90
CA LYS A 640 -31.95 4.03 -0.33
C LYS A 640 -32.72 4.73 0.79
N THR A 641 -32.08 5.63 1.53
CA THR A 641 -32.74 6.35 2.62
C THR A 641 -33.72 7.37 2.04
N PHE A 642 -33.34 8.11 0.99
CA PHE A 642 -34.29 8.93 0.23
C PHE A 642 -35.44 8.09 -0.34
N LEU A 643 -35.12 7.01 -1.06
CA LEU A 643 -36.13 6.17 -1.73
C LEU A 643 -37.05 5.39 -0.76
N SER A 644 -36.59 5.12 0.45
CA SER A 644 -37.42 4.49 1.49
C SER A 644 -38.49 5.43 2.06
N SER A 645 -38.26 6.74 1.98
CA SER A 645 -39.13 7.76 2.59
C SER A 645 -40.50 7.85 1.91
N SER A 646 -41.56 8.14 2.67
CA SER A 646 -42.92 8.33 2.14
C SER A 646 -43.04 9.63 1.34
N MET A 647 -42.34 10.68 1.78
CA MET A 647 -42.27 11.98 1.12
C MET A 647 -40.84 12.50 1.12
N ILE A 648 -40.41 13.10 0.01
CA ILE A 648 -39.11 13.79 -0.10
C ILE A 648 -39.39 15.26 -0.42
N SER A 649 -38.95 16.16 0.45
CA SER A 649 -39.02 17.61 0.26
C SER A 649 -37.62 18.17 0.11
N LEU A 650 -37.30 18.68 -1.08
CA LEU A 650 -36.00 19.27 -1.38
C LEU A 650 -36.14 20.77 -1.57
N VAL A 651 -35.29 21.54 -0.90
CA VAL A 651 -35.22 23.01 -1.01
C VAL A 651 -33.90 23.44 -1.65
N GLU A 652 -33.85 24.68 -2.13
CA GLU A 652 -32.74 25.21 -2.93
C GLU A 652 -32.46 24.32 -4.16
N THR A 653 -33.50 24.02 -4.91
CA THR A 653 -33.42 23.10 -6.06
C THR A 653 -32.72 23.73 -7.27
N TRP A 654 -32.83 25.05 -7.45
CA TRP A 654 -32.24 25.82 -8.56
C TRP A 654 -32.73 25.30 -9.93
N THR A 655 -33.97 24.84 -9.97
CA THR A 655 -34.58 24.15 -11.13
C THR A 655 -35.40 25.10 -11.99
N GLN A 656 -35.44 24.84 -13.29
CA GLN A 656 -36.33 25.50 -14.26
C GLN A 656 -37.47 24.57 -14.66
N PRO A 657 -38.60 25.09 -15.22
CA PRO A 657 -39.73 24.25 -15.64
C PRO A 657 -39.37 23.14 -16.64
N SER A 658 -38.37 23.36 -17.50
CA SER A 658 -37.90 22.42 -18.52
C SER A 658 -37.10 21.22 -17.98
N ASP A 659 -36.65 21.26 -16.73
CA ASP A 659 -35.77 20.21 -16.19
C ASP A 659 -36.55 18.91 -15.96
N ASN A 660 -35.97 17.79 -16.43
CA ASN A 660 -36.45 16.44 -16.15
C ASN A 660 -35.91 15.95 -14.80
N LEU A 661 -36.79 15.88 -13.81
CA LEU A 661 -36.45 15.61 -12.41
C LEU A 661 -37.23 14.41 -11.86
N GLU A 662 -37.61 13.47 -12.71
CA GLU A 662 -38.36 12.29 -12.29
C GLU A 662 -37.52 11.37 -11.41
N ILE A 663 -38.13 10.86 -10.34
CA ILE A 663 -37.57 9.82 -9.47
C ILE A 663 -38.51 8.61 -9.57
N GLU A 664 -37.94 7.45 -9.89
CA GLU A 664 -38.71 6.21 -10.05
C GLU A 664 -39.46 5.86 -8.75
N GLY A 665 -40.73 5.48 -8.86
CA GLY A 665 -41.58 5.17 -7.70
C GLY A 665 -42.14 6.40 -6.95
N PHE A 666 -41.86 7.62 -7.40
CA PHE A 666 -42.38 8.85 -6.80
C PHE A 666 -43.17 9.69 -7.81
N LYS A 667 -44.10 10.51 -7.30
CA LYS A 667 -44.81 11.56 -8.06
C LYS A 667 -44.47 12.93 -7.50
N ILE A 668 -44.26 13.91 -8.37
CA ILE A 668 -44.08 15.31 -7.94
C ILE A 668 -45.45 15.87 -7.58
N VAL A 669 -45.63 16.26 -6.32
CA VAL A 669 -46.89 16.86 -5.81
C VAL A 669 -46.78 18.37 -5.66
N HIS A 670 -45.55 18.90 -5.58
CA HIS A 670 -45.29 20.34 -5.54
C HIS A 670 -43.96 20.63 -6.24
N ARG A 671 -43.89 21.72 -7.01
CA ARG A 671 -42.66 22.19 -7.66
C ARG A 671 -42.71 23.71 -7.80
N CYS A 672 -41.76 24.39 -7.16
CA CYS A 672 -41.48 25.81 -7.28
C CYS A 672 -40.11 25.98 -7.95
N ASN A 673 -40.08 26.66 -9.10
CA ASN A 673 -38.91 26.80 -9.94
C ASN A 673 -38.40 28.25 -9.97
N CYS A 674 -37.20 28.45 -10.52
CA CYS A 674 -36.75 29.75 -10.99
C CYS A 674 -37.31 30.01 -12.39
N ASP A 675 -37.84 31.21 -12.65
CA ASP A 675 -38.46 31.54 -13.93
C ASP A 675 -37.43 31.74 -15.06
N ASP A 676 -36.36 32.48 -14.80
CA ASP A 676 -35.38 32.85 -15.84
C ASP A 676 -33.97 32.30 -15.58
N VAL A 677 -33.41 32.53 -14.38
CA VAL A 677 -32.01 32.19 -14.05
C VAL A 677 -31.99 31.25 -12.85
N ARG A 678 -31.20 30.18 -12.94
CA ARG A 678 -30.97 29.25 -11.82
C ARG A 678 -30.31 29.99 -10.65
N LYS A 679 -31.08 30.22 -9.58
CA LYS A 679 -30.65 30.90 -8.35
C LYS A 679 -30.79 29.96 -7.15
N PRO A 680 -30.18 30.31 -5.99
CA PRO A 680 -30.37 29.62 -4.70
C PRO A 680 -31.80 29.63 -4.15
N PHE A 681 -32.74 29.07 -4.91
CA PHE A 681 -34.17 29.14 -4.69
C PHE A 681 -34.86 27.90 -5.30
N GLY A 682 -36.09 27.66 -4.88
CA GLY A 682 -36.94 26.59 -5.40
C GLY A 682 -37.14 25.46 -4.40
N GLN A 683 -38.26 24.77 -4.56
CA GLN A 683 -38.65 23.61 -3.74
C GLN A 683 -39.31 22.58 -4.63
N ILE A 684 -39.04 21.31 -4.38
CA ILE A 684 -39.78 20.21 -5.00
C ILE A 684 -40.17 19.21 -3.93
N ILE A 685 -41.41 18.70 -4.00
CA ILE A 685 -41.92 17.68 -3.10
C ILE A 685 -42.34 16.47 -3.94
N TYR A 686 -41.74 15.34 -3.60
CA TYR A 686 -42.06 14.03 -4.14
C TYR A 686 -42.87 13.24 -3.11
N LEU A 687 -43.95 12.60 -3.53
CA LEU A 687 -44.70 11.64 -2.74
C LEU A 687 -44.53 10.25 -3.35
N LYS A 688 -44.24 9.24 -2.52
CA LYS A 688 -44.10 7.85 -2.97
C LYS A 688 -45.44 7.35 -3.53
N LYS A 689 -45.38 6.62 -4.64
CA LYS A 689 -46.57 6.11 -5.35
C LYS A 689 -47.23 4.95 -4.61
#